data_AF-A0A5A9PLE5-F1
#
_entry.id   AF-A0A5A9PLE5-F1
#
_cell.length_a   1.000
_cell.length_b   1.000
_cell.length_c   1.000
_cell.angle_alpha   90.00
_cell.angle_beta   90.00
_cell.angle_gamma   90.00
#
_symmetry.space_group_name_H-M   'P 1'
#
loop_
_entity.id
_entity.type
_entity.pdbx_description
1 polymer ?
#
loop_
_entity_poly.entity_id
_entity_poly.type
_entity_poly.pdbx_seq_one_letter_code
_entity_poly.pdbx_strand_id
1 'polypeptide(L)'
;MCEAHSDTQVLSPRRDKLGLLRSPDLSRHRKTKMVFETGNDKYTPAATSEDGVKKTKKGKKNKRDLEELKKEVELDDHKLTFEELQRKYGTDLSRGLSSQKAKEILERDGPNTLTPPVTTPEWVKFCRQLFGGFQTLLWIGAFLCFFAYTIQAISDEEPPNDNLYLGLVLAFVVTANGCFSYYQEAKSSRIMESFKNLVPQHALVIRDGEKRTISAEEVVLGDLVEVQGGDRIPADLRIISTHGCKVDNSSLTGESEPQSRSPDFSSENPLETKNIAFFSTNCVEGNAKGVVINTGDRTIMGRIATLASCLEVGQTPISKEIEHFIHIITGVAVFLGLTFLILSIVLGYTWLEGVIFLIGIIVANVPEGLPATVTVCLTLTAKRMAKKNCLVKNLEAVETLGSTTTICSDKTGTLTQNRMTVAHMWFDNQIHIADTTENQTGHSFDRSSLTWAALARVAGLCNRAVFQSEQSHLPVLKRETAGDASESALLKCIELCCGPVSEMREKYTQVAEIPFTSTNKYQLSIHKNPNSSESKHLLVMKGAPERILDRCSTILIGGKEQPLDDEMKNAFQNAYLELGGLGERVLGFCHFSIPDDQFPEGFAFNTDNINFPAENLCFVGLMSLIDPPRAAVPDAVAKCRSAGIKVIMVTGDHPITAHAIAKGVGIISEGNETVDDIAARLKIPVGDVNPRICIQNIQDNNAKSKAVDSLLNFETVKYYNAESYEVNRFEDAILKYQVSEWKTNASLAFLNQTQNLIIGAGLLAGSLLCAYFVTEGKFKVGDYVLFGTYIIQLYTPLNWFGTYYRMIQNSFIDMESMFKLFTEEEEVKDDVNAGSLYYRQGKVEFENVFFSYSQGKEILKDVSFTALPGQTVALVGQSGSGKSTIIRLLFRFYDVQGGCIKIDSQDISKVKQSSLRAHIGVVPQDTVLFNDNIRDNIRYGRVTASDLEVEEAAIAADIHDKIMTFPEGYETQVGERGLKLSGGEKQRVAIARTILKAPQIILLDEATSALDTQTERNIQASLGKVCANRTSIVVAHRLSTIIGADLILVLSDGQIAERGGHEELLAKGGMYSDMWMKQQQAQDSDSASDSETKDRKSEKLQPPASTTTNKSH
;
A
#
# COMPACT_ATOMS: atom_id res chain seq x y z
N MET A 1 16.28 56.31 -31.10
CA MET A 1 16.52 57.77 -31.21
C MET A 1 15.44 58.44 -30.37
N CYS A 2 15.85 59.25 -29.38
CA CYS A 2 15.08 60.13 -28.49
C CYS A 2 14.16 59.43 -27.45
N GLU A 3 14.46 59.41 -26.16
CA GLU A 3 14.53 60.48 -25.12
C GLU A 3 13.17 60.88 -24.50
N ALA A 4 13.13 60.70 -23.16
CA ALA A 4 12.50 61.51 -22.11
C ALA A 4 10.96 61.66 -22.04
N HIS A 5 10.36 61.13 -20.96
CA HIS A 5 10.02 61.96 -19.78
C HIS A 5 9.79 61.11 -18.51
N SER A 6 10.39 61.59 -17.43
CA SER A 6 10.29 61.16 -16.03
C SER A 6 8.98 61.63 -15.39
N ASP A 7 8.49 60.91 -14.38
CA ASP A 7 8.50 61.43 -13.00
C ASP A 7 7.97 60.40 -11.99
N THR A 8 8.81 60.14 -10.99
CA THR A 8 8.59 59.29 -9.84
C THR A 8 8.34 60.21 -8.64
N GLN A 9 7.20 60.10 -7.97
CA GLN A 9 7.02 60.66 -6.63
C GLN A 9 6.42 59.63 -5.66
N VAL A 10 7.31 59.24 -4.75
CA VAL A 10 7.17 58.70 -3.39
C VAL A 10 5.84 59.04 -2.69
N LEU A 11 5.15 58.01 -2.18
CA LEU A 11 4.25 58.14 -1.02
C LEU A 11 4.55 57.03 0.02
N SER A 12 4.92 57.50 1.21
CA SER A 12 5.28 56.78 2.44
C SER A 12 4.17 55.91 3.04
N PRO A 13 4.50 54.86 3.84
CA PRO A 13 3.51 54.10 4.60
C PRO A 13 3.15 54.80 5.94
N ARG A 14 1.86 54.91 6.22
CA ARG A 14 1.30 55.40 7.49
C ARG A 14 1.56 54.40 8.63
N ARG A 15 2.19 54.90 9.70
CA ARG A 15 2.19 54.34 11.06
C ARG A 15 0.88 54.70 11.79
N ASP A 16 0.62 53.95 12.87
CA ASP A 16 -0.40 54.10 13.94
C ASP A 16 -1.55 53.08 13.81
N LYS A 17 -1.91 52.22 14.76
CA LYS A 17 -1.63 52.05 16.21
C LYS A 17 -1.90 50.57 16.55
N LEU A 18 -1.00 49.87 17.24
CA LEU A 18 -1.36 48.67 18.01
C LEU A 18 -0.98 48.91 19.47
N GLY A 19 -2.00 48.89 20.33
CA GLY A 19 -1.90 49.13 21.76
C GLY A 19 -1.21 47.98 22.49
N LEU A 20 -0.30 48.36 23.38
CA LEU A 20 0.34 47.54 24.39
C LEU A 20 -0.68 46.80 25.27
N LEU A 21 -0.54 45.48 25.38
CA LEU A 21 -0.91 44.73 26.57
C LEU A 21 0.33 44.00 27.10
N ARG A 22 0.85 44.53 28.21
CA ARG A 22 1.90 43.96 29.05
C ARG A 22 1.37 42.71 29.76
N SER A 23 2.11 41.60 29.69
CA SER A 23 2.05 40.53 30.70
C SER A 23 3.03 40.86 31.85
N PRO A 24 2.67 40.62 33.12
CA PRO A 24 3.61 40.73 34.22
C PRO A 24 4.28 39.37 34.55
N ASP A 25 5.53 39.52 34.98
CA ASP A 25 6.43 38.60 35.68
C ASP A 25 5.78 37.56 36.63
N LEU A 26 6.34 36.35 36.73
CA LEU A 26 7.36 36.07 37.76
C LEU A 26 7.93 34.63 37.66
N SER A 27 9.24 34.63 37.46
CA SER A 27 10.27 33.68 37.87
C SER A 27 9.94 32.69 39.02
N ARG A 28 10.39 31.44 38.86
CA ARG A 28 11.10 30.70 39.93
C ARG A 28 12.23 29.85 39.36
N HIS A 29 13.44 30.15 39.82
CA HIS A 29 14.69 29.44 39.56
C HIS A 29 14.71 28.01 40.09
N ARG A 30 15.40 27.12 39.37
CA ARG A 30 16.45 26.27 39.97
C ARG A 30 17.51 25.87 38.93
N LYS A 31 18.75 26.27 39.21
CA LYS A 31 19.98 25.85 38.52
C LYS A 31 20.31 24.41 38.89
N THR A 32 20.65 23.58 37.91
CA THR A 32 21.64 22.50 38.09
C THR A 32 22.36 22.23 36.77
N LYS A 33 23.70 22.32 36.79
CA LYS A 33 24.63 21.82 35.76
C LYS A 33 24.51 20.29 35.66
N MET A 34 24.62 19.72 34.45
CA MET A 34 25.36 18.48 34.15
C MET A 34 25.45 18.30 32.62
N VAL A 35 26.65 18.41 32.04
CA VAL A 35 27.51 17.32 31.52
C VAL A 35 26.90 16.62 30.29
N PHE A 36 27.57 16.80 29.15
CA PHE A 36 27.32 16.07 27.90
C PHE A 36 27.70 14.59 28.11
N GLU A 37 26.73 13.69 27.99
CA GLU A 37 26.95 12.27 27.72
C GLU A 37 26.33 11.93 26.37
N THR A 38 27.16 11.39 25.48
CA THR A 38 26.79 10.75 24.22
C THR A 38 25.95 9.50 24.50
N GLY A 39 24.63 9.60 24.32
CA GLY A 39 23.71 8.48 24.46
C GLY A 39 23.33 7.86 23.11
N ASN A 40 23.66 6.58 22.93
CA ASN A 40 23.05 5.69 21.95
C ASN A 40 21.53 5.61 22.21
N ASP A 41 20.71 6.21 21.34
CA ASP A 41 19.26 6.08 21.41
C ASP A 41 18.84 4.67 20.95
N LYS A 42 18.78 3.74 21.91
CA LYS A 42 17.95 2.54 21.81
C LYS A 42 16.48 2.97 21.82
N TYR A 43 15.80 2.74 20.70
CA TYR A 43 14.36 2.88 20.56
C TYR A 43 13.65 2.05 21.64
N THR A 44 12.88 2.69 22.52
CA THR A 44 11.98 2.02 23.47
C THR A 44 10.57 1.97 22.87
N PRO A 45 9.89 0.81 22.85
CA PRO A 45 8.49 0.77 22.43
C PRO A 45 7.63 1.52 23.45
N ALA A 46 6.69 2.33 22.94
CA ALA A 46 5.73 3.06 23.74
C ALA A 46 4.97 2.12 24.70
N ALA A 47 4.97 2.47 25.99
CA ALA A 47 4.25 1.78 27.03
C ALA A 47 2.75 1.77 26.73
N THR A 48 2.16 0.57 26.65
CA THR A 48 0.71 0.39 26.74
C THR A 48 0.24 0.76 28.14
N SER A 49 -0.79 1.58 28.22
CA SER A 49 -1.47 1.98 29.46
C SER A 49 -2.02 0.75 30.19
N GLU A 50 -1.39 0.37 31.30
CA GLU A 50 -1.87 -0.68 32.20
C GLU A 50 -2.87 -0.07 33.20
N ASP A 51 -4.17 -0.20 32.93
CA ASP A 51 -5.20 0.00 33.95
C ASP A 51 -5.27 -1.23 34.89
N GLY A 52 -5.28 -0.93 36.18
CA GLY A 52 -4.98 -1.85 37.26
C GLY A 52 -6.02 -2.96 37.49
N VAL A 53 -5.62 -4.20 37.23
CA VAL A 53 -6.26 -5.39 37.83
C VAL A 53 -5.17 -6.32 38.39
N LYS A 54 -5.21 -6.61 39.70
CA LYS A 54 -4.27 -7.52 40.38
C LYS A 54 -4.42 -8.95 39.84
N LYS A 55 -3.53 -9.38 38.94
CA LYS A 55 -3.47 -10.77 38.41
C LYS A 55 -2.77 -11.75 39.38
N THR A 56 -3.19 -13.01 39.34
CA THR A 56 -2.77 -14.12 40.21
C THR A 56 -1.33 -14.61 39.96
N LYS A 57 -0.72 -15.29 40.95
CA LYS A 57 0.69 -15.79 40.91
C LYS A 57 1.02 -16.66 39.68
N LYS A 58 0.06 -17.42 39.14
CA LYS A 58 0.26 -18.30 37.97
C LYS A 58 0.37 -17.51 36.65
N GLY A 59 -0.38 -16.41 36.52
CA GLY A 59 -0.29 -15.50 35.36
C GLY A 59 1.02 -14.71 35.31
N LYS A 60 1.64 -14.43 36.47
CA LYS A 60 2.98 -13.80 36.54
C LYS A 60 4.11 -14.72 36.06
N LYS A 61 3.98 -16.04 36.20
CA LYS A 61 5.00 -17.00 35.74
C LYS A 61 4.98 -17.13 34.20
N ASN A 62 3.80 -17.34 33.61
CA ASN A 62 3.65 -17.40 32.14
C ASN A 62 4.11 -16.11 31.43
N LYS A 63 3.85 -14.92 32.00
CA LYS A 63 4.30 -13.65 31.41
C LYS A 63 5.84 -13.53 31.41
N ARG A 64 6.51 -14.06 32.45
CA ARG A 64 7.97 -14.11 32.55
C ARG A 64 8.59 -15.07 31.52
N ASP A 65 8.01 -16.27 31.40
CA ASP A 65 8.47 -17.29 30.45
C ASP A 65 8.28 -16.82 28.99
N LEU A 66 7.20 -16.09 28.69
CA LEU A 66 6.99 -15.47 27.37
C LEU A 66 7.98 -14.34 27.05
N GLU A 67 8.31 -13.49 28.04
CA GLU A 67 9.31 -12.45 27.85
C GLU A 67 10.72 -13.02 27.70
N GLU A 68 11.01 -14.16 28.33
CA GLU A 68 12.26 -14.89 28.14
C GLU A 68 12.36 -15.49 26.74
N LEU A 69 11.27 -16.05 26.21
CA LEU A 69 11.20 -16.54 24.83
C LEU A 69 11.42 -15.42 23.80
N LYS A 70 10.96 -14.19 24.09
CA LYS A 70 11.14 -12.99 23.24
C LYS A 70 12.55 -12.41 23.22
N LYS A 71 13.42 -12.78 24.16
CA LYS A 71 14.81 -12.35 24.16
C LYS A 71 15.59 -13.05 23.05
N GLU A 72 16.59 -12.36 22.52
CA GLU A 72 17.53 -12.90 21.54
C GLU A 72 18.08 -14.25 22.00
N VAL A 73 18.25 -15.16 21.06
CA VAL A 73 18.73 -16.52 21.33
C VAL A 73 20.23 -16.44 21.63
N GLU A 74 20.61 -16.48 22.91
CA GLU A 74 22.00 -16.74 23.31
C GLU A 74 22.31 -18.22 23.06
N LEU A 75 22.85 -18.52 21.89
CA LEU A 75 23.34 -19.83 21.51
C LEU A 75 24.84 -19.65 21.31
N ASP A 76 25.67 -20.07 22.27
CA ASP A 76 27.13 -19.89 22.23
C ASP A 76 27.90 -21.14 21.76
N ASP A 77 27.17 -22.24 21.50
CA ASP A 77 27.74 -23.53 21.07
C ASP A 77 28.52 -23.47 19.75
N HIS A 78 28.29 -22.44 18.92
CA HIS A 78 29.08 -22.18 17.71
C HIS A 78 30.48 -21.63 17.97
N LYS A 79 30.70 -21.01 19.13
CA LYS A 79 31.99 -20.42 19.52
C LYS A 79 32.94 -21.43 20.14
N LEU A 80 32.40 -22.54 20.63
CA LEU A 80 33.17 -23.60 21.29
C LEU A 80 34.08 -24.32 20.31
N THR A 81 35.28 -24.67 20.78
CA THR A 81 36.18 -25.57 20.08
C THR A 81 35.62 -27.00 20.06
N PHE A 82 36.11 -27.85 19.14
CA PHE A 82 35.64 -29.22 19.04
C PHE A 82 35.85 -30.04 20.32
N GLU A 83 36.95 -29.79 21.07
CA GLU A 83 37.21 -30.44 22.35
C GLU A 83 36.21 -30.01 23.44
N GLU A 84 35.87 -28.73 23.49
CA GLU A 84 34.88 -28.19 24.43
C GLU A 84 33.48 -28.68 24.10
N LEU A 85 33.13 -28.78 22.82
CA LEU A 85 31.86 -29.31 22.34
C LEU A 85 31.71 -30.81 22.72
N GLN A 86 32.77 -31.60 22.49
CA GLN A 86 32.84 -33.00 22.89
C GLN A 86 32.74 -33.16 24.42
N ARG A 87 33.35 -32.27 25.20
CA ARG A 87 33.26 -32.27 26.66
C ARG A 87 31.86 -31.88 27.16
N LYS A 88 31.23 -30.87 26.55
CA LYS A 88 29.91 -30.36 26.95
C LYS A 88 28.80 -31.39 26.73
N TYR A 89 28.79 -32.04 25.57
CA TYR A 89 27.76 -33.03 25.22
C TYR A 89 28.17 -34.48 25.52
N GLY A 90 29.44 -34.72 25.84
CA GLY A 90 29.97 -36.05 26.12
C GLY A 90 29.79 -37.02 24.94
N THR A 91 30.01 -36.52 23.71
CA THR A 91 29.84 -37.26 22.46
C THR A 91 31.18 -37.43 21.73
N ASP A 92 31.39 -38.55 21.04
CA ASP A 92 32.57 -38.77 20.21
C ASP A 92 32.30 -38.22 18.80
N LEU A 93 33.18 -37.36 18.27
CA LEU A 93 33.01 -36.73 16.96
C LEU A 93 33.15 -37.70 15.78
N SER A 94 33.67 -38.91 16.02
CA SER A 94 33.84 -39.96 15.03
C SER A 94 32.84 -41.11 15.19
N ARG A 95 32.58 -41.54 16.44
CA ARG A 95 31.71 -42.68 16.76
C ARG A 95 30.28 -42.29 17.15
N GLY A 96 30.03 -41.01 17.46
CA GLY A 96 28.77 -40.54 18.00
C GLY A 96 28.51 -40.99 19.44
N LEU A 97 27.25 -40.87 19.88
CA LEU A 97 26.79 -41.35 21.19
C LEU A 97 26.64 -42.88 21.20
N SER A 98 26.68 -43.47 22.40
CA SER A 98 26.26 -44.88 22.55
C SER A 98 24.75 -45.00 22.55
N SER A 99 24.21 -46.09 22.02
CA SER A 99 22.77 -46.33 21.95
C SER A 99 22.10 -46.28 23.34
N GLN A 100 22.82 -46.70 24.40
CA GLN A 100 22.31 -46.65 25.78
C GLN A 100 22.25 -45.22 26.33
N LYS A 101 23.27 -44.40 26.07
CA LYS A 101 23.30 -42.99 26.50
C LYS A 101 22.28 -42.16 25.73
N ALA A 102 22.08 -42.44 24.44
CA ALA A 102 21.03 -41.79 23.66
C ALA A 102 19.63 -42.05 24.23
N LYS A 103 19.37 -43.29 24.67
CA LYS A 103 18.09 -43.65 25.33
C LYS A 103 17.90 -42.95 26.67
N GLU A 104 18.96 -42.83 27.47
CA GLU A 104 18.95 -42.09 28.75
C GLU A 104 18.62 -40.61 28.53
N ILE A 105 19.23 -39.97 27.52
CA ILE A 105 18.96 -38.58 27.17
C ILE A 105 17.53 -38.41 26.64
N LEU A 106 17.02 -39.36 25.85
CA LEU A 106 15.64 -39.34 25.35
C LEU A 106 14.62 -39.39 26.50
N GLU A 107 14.84 -40.24 27.49
CA GLU A 107 14.00 -40.32 28.70
C GLU A 107 14.09 -39.07 29.58
N ARG A 108 15.27 -38.42 29.62
CA ARG A 108 15.50 -37.18 30.39
C ARG A 108 14.89 -35.95 29.73
N ASP A 109 15.12 -35.75 28.43
CA ASP A 109 14.86 -34.51 27.72
C ASP A 109 13.57 -34.52 26.89
N GLY A 110 12.97 -35.70 26.72
CA GLY A 110 11.80 -35.92 25.87
C GLY A 110 12.15 -36.10 24.38
N PRO A 111 11.15 -36.47 23.56
CA PRO A 111 11.33 -36.64 22.12
C PRO A 111 11.64 -35.32 21.41
N ASN A 112 12.32 -35.40 20.27
CA ASN A 112 12.56 -34.27 19.38
C ASN A 112 11.32 -33.96 18.54
N THR A 113 10.27 -33.49 19.22
CA THR A 113 9.02 -33.04 18.59
C THR A 113 8.63 -31.69 19.16
N LEU A 114 7.89 -30.91 18.37
CA LEU A 114 7.30 -29.67 18.86
C LEU A 114 6.10 -30.02 19.73
N THR A 115 6.04 -29.46 20.93
CA THR A 115 4.88 -29.66 21.80
C THR A 115 3.67 -29.01 21.13
N PRO A 116 2.61 -29.77 20.79
CA PRO A 116 1.44 -29.16 20.20
C PRO A 116 0.83 -28.17 21.19
N PRO A 117 0.34 -27.01 20.72
CA PRO A 117 -0.27 -26.04 21.61
C PRO A 117 -1.46 -26.68 22.32
N VAL A 118 -1.62 -26.35 23.61
CA VAL A 118 -2.79 -26.79 24.40
C VAL A 118 -4.06 -26.33 23.70
N THR A 119 -4.76 -27.27 23.07
CA THR A 119 -6.02 -26.98 22.40
C THR A 119 -7.12 -26.81 23.44
N THR A 120 -7.98 -25.83 23.22
CA THR A 120 -9.20 -25.70 24.02
C THR A 120 -10.12 -26.89 23.69
N PRO A 121 -10.58 -27.67 24.69
CA PRO A 121 -11.51 -28.76 24.44
C PRO A 121 -12.77 -28.24 23.75
N GLU A 122 -13.32 -29.02 22.81
CA GLU A 122 -14.50 -28.62 22.02
C GLU A 122 -15.71 -28.27 22.89
N TRP A 123 -15.90 -28.96 24.03
CA TRP A 123 -16.98 -28.63 24.97
C TRP A 123 -16.79 -27.25 25.63
N VAL A 124 -15.55 -26.80 25.85
CA VAL A 124 -15.26 -25.46 26.39
C VAL A 124 -15.59 -24.40 25.34
N LYS A 125 -15.25 -24.64 24.07
CA LYS A 125 -15.63 -23.75 22.96
C LYS A 125 -17.15 -23.65 22.85
N PHE A 126 -17.85 -24.77 22.93
CA PHE A 126 -19.31 -24.81 22.94
C PHE A 126 -19.91 -24.02 24.11
N CYS A 127 -19.41 -24.22 25.34
CA CYS A 127 -19.85 -23.44 26.50
C CYS A 127 -19.56 -21.94 26.35
N ARG A 128 -18.43 -21.57 25.75
CA ARG A 128 -18.10 -20.16 25.48
C ARG A 128 -19.12 -19.51 24.55
N GLN A 129 -19.65 -20.26 23.57
CA GLN A 129 -20.73 -19.79 22.71
C GLN A 129 -22.07 -19.69 23.43
N LEU A 130 -22.35 -20.55 24.42
CA LEU A 130 -23.59 -20.51 25.21
C LEU A 130 -23.63 -19.39 26.26
N PHE A 131 -22.48 -18.92 26.73
CA PHE A 131 -22.37 -17.94 27.82
C PHE A 131 -21.67 -16.65 27.38
N GLY A 132 -21.57 -16.38 26.07
CA GLY A 132 -20.94 -15.19 25.52
C GLY A 132 -21.93 -14.04 25.28
N GLY A 133 -21.58 -12.83 25.71
CA GLY A 133 -22.26 -11.58 25.36
C GLY A 133 -23.78 -11.63 25.52
N PHE A 134 -24.50 -11.53 24.39
CA PHE A 134 -25.97 -11.58 24.32
C PHE A 134 -26.58 -12.84 24.96
N GLN A 135 -25.91 -14.00 24.88
CA GLN A 135 -26.45 -15.24 25.44
C GLN A 135 -26.49 -15.20 26.97
N THR A 136 -25.54 -14.50 27.61
CA THR A 136 -25.55 -14.29 29.06
C THR A 136 -26.75 -13.47 29.49
N LEU A 137 -27.09 -12.43 28.73
CA LEU A 137 -28.25 -11.58 29.00
C LEU A 137 -29.57 -12.35 28.85
N LEU A 138 -29.67 -13.20 27.81
CA LEU A 138 -30.82 -14.07 27.60
C LEU A 138 -30.94 -15.16 28.69
N TRP A 139 -29.82 -15.72 29.17
CA TRP A 139 -29.84 -16.63 30.32
C TRP A 139 -30.35 -15.94 31.60
N ILE A 140 -29.93 -14.69 31.84
CA ILE A 140 -30.43 -13.88 32.95
C ILE A 140 -31.94 -13.64 32.79
N GLY A 141 -32.39 -13.28 31.59
CA GLY A 141 -33.82 -13.13 31.26
C GLY A 141 -34.63 -14.42 31.51
N ALA A 142 -34.13 -15.56 31.03
CA ALA A 142 -34.77 -16.86 31.24
C ALA A 142 -34.88 -17.22 32.74
N PHE A 143 -33.80 -16.99 33.51
CA PHE A 143 -33.80 -17.23 34.95
C PHE A 143 -34.78 -16.31 35.68
N LEU A 144 -34.85 -15.03 35.30
CA LEU A 144 -35.81 -14.07 35.84
C LEU A 144 -37.26 -14.47 35.54
N CYS A 145 -37.56 -15.00 34.34
CA CYS A 145 -38.89 -15.51 34.00
C CYS A 145 -39.29 -16.74 34.86
N PHE A 146 -38.37 -17.69 35.09
CA PHE A 146 -38.63 -18.82 35.98
C PHE A 146 -38.84 -18.37 37.44
N PHE A 147 -38.07 -17.37 37.88
CA PHE A 147 -38.21 -16.80 39.21
C PHE A 147 -39.56 -16.09 39.38
N ALA A 148 -39.99 -15.29 38.39
CA ALA A 148 -41.29 -14.64 38.37
C ALA A 148 -42.45 -15.65 38.39
N TYR A 149 -42.37 -16.71 37.58
CA TYR A 149 -43.37 -17.79 37.59
C TYR A 149 -43.44 -18.50 38.95
N THR A 150 -42.29 -18.76 39.59
CA THR A 150 -42.25 -19.40 40.91
C THR A 150 -42.95 -18.54 41.96
N ILE A 151 -42.76 -17.22 41.90
CA ILE A 151 -43.43 -16.28 42.81
C ILE A 151 -44.95 -16.25 42.56
N GLN A 152 -45.39 -16.23 41.29
CA GLN A 152 -46.81 -16.27 40.92
C GLN A 152 -47.46 -17.59 41.35
N ALA A 153 -46.80 -18.73 41.14
CA ALA A 153 -47.31 -20.04 41.53
C ALA A 153 -47.44 -20.24 43.05
N ILE A 154 -46.73 -19.43 43.85
CA ILE A 154 -46.87 -19.42 45.32
C ILE A 154 -47.97 -18.43 45.76
N SER A 155 -48.25 -17.39 44.97
CA SER A 155 -49.13 -16.28 45.36
C SER A 155 -50.57 -16.43 44.86
N ASP A 156 -50.76 -16.99 43.66
CA ASP A 156 -52.06 -17.16 43.00
C ASP A 156 -52.46 -18.65 42.90
N GLU A 157 -53.75 -18.96 43.08
CA GLU A 157 -54.27 -20.35 42.97
C GLU A 157 -54.24 -20.89 41.53
N GLU A 158 -54.33 -20.02 40.51
CA GLU A 158 -54.18 -20.36 39.08
C GLU A 158 -53.19 -19.40 38.38
N PRO A 159 -51.87 -19.65 38.47
CA PRO A 159 -50.87 -18.79 37.84
C PRO A 159 -50.92 -18.89 36.30
N PRO A 160 -50.85 -17.77 35.56
CA PRO A 160 -50.72 -17.80 34.11
C PRO A 160 -49.39 -18.42 33.69
N ASN A 161 -49.41 -19.33 32.71
CA ASN A 161 -48.24 -20.07 32.25
C ASN A 161 -47.27 -19.23 31.38
N ASP A 162 -47.56 -17.96 31.14
CA ASP A 162 -46.83 -17.11 30.20
C ASP A 162 -45.35 -16.99 30.54
N ASN A 163 -45.02 -16.75 31.82
CA ASN A 163 -43.63 -16.64 32.29
C ASN A 163 -42.87 -17.97 32.22
N LEU A 164 -43.57 -19.10 32.41
CA LEU A 164 -42.99 -20.44 32.26
C LEU A 164 -42.67 -20.74 30.79
N TYR A 165 -43.61 -20.47 29.88
CA TYR A 165 -43.41 -20.64 28.44
C TYR A 165 -42.32 -19.69 27.92
N LEU A 166 -42.33 -18.43 28.33
CA LEU A 166 -41.32 -17.45 27.92
C LEU A 166 -39.91 -17.85 28.38
N GLY A 167 -39.77 -18.31 29.63
CA GLY A 167 -38.49 -18.82 30.14
C GLY A 167 -37.97 -20.04 29.37
N LEU A 168 -38.85 -20.99 29.04
CA LEU A 168 -38.51 -22.16 28.22
C LEU A 168 -38.12 -21.78 26.79
N VAL A 169 -38.84 -20.84 26.17
CA VAL A 169 -38.54 -20.33 24.83
C VAL A 169 -37.17 -19.64 24.81
N LEU A 170 -36.89 -18.76 25.77
CA LEU A 170 -35.59 -18.08 25.86
C LEU A 170 -34.43 -19.09 26.04
N ALA A 171 -34.57 -20.07 26.94
CA ALA A 171 -33.57 -21.11 27.13
C ALA A 171 -33.35 -21.95 25.85
N PHE A 172 -34.42 -22.25 25.11
CA PHE A 172 -34.33 -22.92 23.82
C PHE A 172 -33.61 -22.07 22.77
N VAL A 173 -33.95 -20.78 22.66
CA VAL A 173 -33.31 -19.83 21.72
C VAL A 173 -31.82 -19.73 22.00
N VAL A 174 -31.41 -19.62 23.26
CA VAL A 174 -30.00 -19.57 23.65
C VAL A 174 -29.27 -20.84 23.24
N THR A 175 -29.86 -21.99 23.53
CA THR A 175 -29.28 -23.30 23.19
C THR A 175 -29.17 -23.49 21.68
N ALA A 176 -30.22 -23.13 20.93
CA ALA A 176 -30.25 -23.24 19.46
C ALA A 176 -29.21 -22.31 18.82
N ASN A 177 -29.12 -21.06 19.28
CA ASN A 177 -28.15 -20.08 18.80
C ASN A 177 -26.70 -20.50 19.12
N GLY A 178 -26.46 -21.04 20.32
CA GLY A 178 -25.14 -21.57 20.71
C GLY A 178 -24.72 -22.77 19.85
N CYS A 179 -25.62 -23.73 19.63
CA CYS A 179 -25.40 -24.86 18.72
C CYS A 179 -25.09 -24.41 17.29
N PHE A 180 -25.86 -23.46 16.76
CA PHE A 180 -25.67 -22.93 15.42
C PHE A 180 -24.34 -22.22 15.26
N SER A 181 -23.97 -21.35 16.21
CA SER A 181 -22.73 -20.58 16.20
C SER A 181 -21.51 -21.51 16.30
N TYR A 182 -21.54 -22.49 17.21
CA TYR A 182 -20.51 -23.51 17.34
C TYR A 182 -20.36 -24.36 16.07
N TYR A 183 -21.47 -24.79 15.45
CA TYR A 183 -21.42 -25.60 14.24
C TYR A 183 -20.72 -24.85 13.07
N GLN A 184 -20.98 -23.55 12.92
CA GLN A 184 -20.34 -22.75 11.88
C GLN A 184 -18.84 -22.57 12.13
N GLU A 185 -18.43 -22.29 13.36
CA GLU A 185 -17.03 -22.12 13.75
C GLU A 185 -16.24 -23.44 13.62
N ALA A 186 -16.83 -24.56 14.04
CA ALA A 186 -16.23 -25.88 13.91
C ALA A 186 -16.05 -26.29 12.44
N LYS A 187 -16.99 -25.96 11.56
CA LYS A 187 -16.89 -26.23 10.12
C LYS A 187 -15.73 -25.46 9.46
N SER A 188 -15.52 -24.21 9.85
CA SER A 188 -14.39 -23.40 9.39
C SER A 188 -13.05 -23.99 9.84
N SER A 189 -12.99 -24.43 11.11
CA SER A 189 -11.77 -24.95 11.72
C SER A 189 -11.31 -26.32 11.17
N ARG A 190 -12.25 -27.22 10.81
CA ARG A 190 -11.92 -28.58 10.31
C ARG A 190 -11.20 -28.61 8.96
N ILE A 191 -11.32 -27.57 8.14
CA ILE A 191 -10.59 -27.44 6.86
C ILE A 191 -9.07 -27.24 7.11
N MET A 192 -8.69 -26.82 8.33
CA MET A 192 -7.29 -26.53 8.70
C MET A 192 -6.51 -27.77 9.16
N GLU A 193 -7.18 -28.77 9.75
CA GLU A 193 -6.51 -29.96 10.31
C GLU A 193 -5.89 -30.86 9.24
N SER A 194 -6.36 -30.79 7.98
CA SER A 194 -5.82 -31.56 6.86
C SER A 194 -4.40 -31.15 6.44
N PHE A 195 -3.82 -30.09 7.01
CA PHE A 195 -2.51 -29.54 6.62
C PHE A 195 -1.40 -29.72 7.67
N LYS A 196 -1.64 -30.45 8.78
CA LYS A 196 -0.70 -30.55 9.91
C LYS A 196 0.55 -31.44 9.71
N ASN A 197 0.76 -32.00 8.52
CA ASN A 197 1.89 -32.91 8.27
C ASN A 197 3.06 -32.17 7.58
N LEU A 198 3.91 -31.50 8.37
CA LEU A 198 5.08 -30.78 7.86
C LEU A 198 6.40 -31.19 8.53
N VAL A 199 6.45 -32.25 9.34
CA VAL A 199 7.68 -32.74 9.99
C VAL A 199 8.27 -33.91 9.16
N PRO A 200 9.59 -33.92 8.88
CA PRO A 200 10.25 -35.08 8.26
C PRO A 200 10.17 -36.30 9.17
N GLN A 201 9.91 -37.48 8.60
CA GLN A 201 9.63 -38.68 9.39
C GLN A 201 10.90 -39.43 9.86
N HIS A 202 12.07 -39.18 9.25
CA HIS A 202 13.30 -39.93 9.51
C HIS A 202 14.56 -39.06 9.50
N ALA A 203 15.59 -39.49 10.23
CA ALA A 203 16.90 -38.85 10.33
C ALA A 203 18.04 -39.90 10.29
N LEU A 204 19.18 -39.56 9.69
CA LEU A 204 20.37 -40.41 9.64
C LEU A 204 21.35 -40.02 10.76
N VAL A 205 21.53 -40.92 11.74
CA VAL A 205 22.40 -40.68 12.90
C VAL A 205 23.55 -41.69 12.95
N ILE A 206 24.66 -41.29 13.56
CA ILE A 206 25.81 -42.14 13.85
C ILE A 206 25.80 -42.42 15.36
N ARG A 207 25.58 -43.68 15.73
CA ARG A 207 25.64 -44.17 17.12
C ARG A 207 26.48 -45.44 17.17
N ASP A 208 27.32 -45.57 18.20
CA ASP A 208 28.27 -46.69 18.34
C ASP A 208 29.20 -46.90 17.12
N GLY A 209 29.45 -45.85 16.32
CA GLY A 209 30.24 -45.89 15.08
C GLY A 209 29.50 -46.38 13.84
N GLU A 210 28.20 -46.71 13.94
CA GLU A 210 27.38 -47.17 12.82
C GLU A 210 26.35 -46.11 12.39
N LYS A 211 26.14 -45.98 11.08
CA LYS A 211 25.05 -45.16 10.52
C LYS A 211 23.72 -45.90 10.65
N ARG A 212 22.73 -45.26 11.28
CA ARG A 212 21.38 -45.79 11.46
C ARG A 212 20.34 -44.75 11.09
N THR A 213 19.34 -45.14 10.32
CA THR A 213 18.17 -44.31 10.04
C THR A 213 17.16 -44.52 11.15
N ILE A 214 16.85 -43.47 11.91
CA ILE A 214 15.90 -43.50 13.03
C ILE A 214 14.75 -42.53 12.79
N SER A 215 13.70 -42.60 13.61
CA SER A 215 12.67 -41.56 13.62
C SER A 215 13.28 -40.23 14.04
N ALA A 216 12.89 -39.13 13.39
CA ALA A 216 13.35 -37.80 13.77
C ALA A 216 13.00 -37.44 15.24
N GLU A 217 11.95 -38.06 15.79
CA GLU A 217 11.52 -37.90 17.18
C GLU A 217 12.50 -38.51 18.20
N GLU A 218 13.33 -39.48 17.78
CA GLU A 218 14.28 -40.20 18.64
C GLU A 218 15.68 -39.56 18.67
N VAL A 219 15.87 -38.45 17.94
CA VAL A 219 17.12 -37.68 17.92
C VAL A 219 17.30 -36.94 19.25
N VAL A 220 18.48 -36.99 19.85
CA VAL A 220 18.75 -36.39 21.16
C VAL A 220 19.95 -35.44 21.15
N LEU A 221 20.09 -34.63 22.20
CA LEU A 221 21.24 -33.74 22.39
C LEU A 221 22.56 -34.52 22.38
N GLY A 222 23.54 -34.03 21.62
CA GLY A 222 24.84 -34.66 21.47
C GLY A 222 24.91 -35.78 20.42
N ASP A 223 23.81 -36.19 19.79
CA ASP A 223 23.88 -37.14 18.68
C ASP A 223 24.69 -36.57 17.52
N LEU A 224 25.39 -37.46 16.80
CA LEU A 224 26.08 -37.11 15.57
C LEU A 224 25.16 -37.41 14.39
N VAL A 225 24.71 -36.38 13.69
CA VAL A 225 23.77 -36.47 12.55
C VAL A 225 24.52 -36.25 11.25
N GLU A 226 24.17 -37.03 10.23
CA GLU A 226 24.63 -36.84 8.86
C GLU A 226 23.46 -36.41 7.98
N VAL A 227 23.65 -35.35 7.19
CA VAL A 227 22.63 -34.81 6.28
C VAL A 227 23.19 -34.78 4.85
N GLN A 228 22.35 -35.11 3.88
CA GLN A 228 22.67 -35.11 2.45
C GLN A 228 21.74 -34.16 1.69
N GLY A 229 22.13 -33.77 0.47
CA GLY A 229 21.31 -32.92 -0.38
C GLY A 229 19.93 -33.54 -0.63
N GLY A 230 18.87 -32.79 -0.33
CA GLY A 230 17.47 -33.24 -0.34
C GLY A 230 16.90 -33.53 1.05
N ASP A 231 17.73 -33.75 2.06
CA ASP A 231 17.27 -34.02 3.42
C ASP A 231 16.85 -32.75 4.16
N ARG A 232 15.86 -32.89 5.05
CA ARG A 232 15.54 -31.88 6.05
C ARG A 232 16.43 -32.02 7.27
N ILE A 233 16.86 -30.88 7.81
CA ILE A 233 17.64 -30.83 9.03
C ILE A 233 16.75 -31.21 10.23
N PRO A 234 17.05 -32.31 10.96
CA PRO A 234 16.13 -32.90 11.93
C PRO A 234 16.12 -32.21 13.30
N ALA A 235 17.15 -31.44 13.63
CA ALA A 235 17.33 -30.70 14.88
C ALA A 235 18.34 -29.56 14.66
N ASP A 236 18.57 -28.66 15.61
CA ASP A 236 19.66 -27.67 15.43
C ASP A 236 21.01 -28.40 15.58
N LEU A 237 21.89 -28.26 14.59
CA LEU A 237 23.16 -28.98 14.47
C LEU A 237 24.35 -28.00 14.48
N ARG A 238 25.38 -28.31 15.26
CA ARG A 238 26.72 -27.70 15.15
C ARG A 238 27.54 -28.50 14.14
N ILE A 239 27.85 -27.89 13.00
CA ILE A 239 28.55 -28.54 11.88
C ILE A 239 30.02 -28.81 12.24
N ILE A 240 30.46 -30.06 12.12
CA ILE A 240 31.83 -30.49 12.43
C ILE A 240 32.63 -30.84 11.17
N SER A 241 31.95 -31.28 10.11
CA SER A 241 32.57 -31.55 8.82
C SER A 241 31.55 -31.39 7.70
N THR A 242 32.02 -31.00 6.53
CA THR A 242 31.16 -30.74 5.38
C THR A 242 31.92 -30.94 4.08
N HIS A 243 31.20 -31.38 3.05
CA HIS A 243 31.65 -31.43 1.68
C HIS A 243 30.64 -30.69 0.82
N GLY A 244 30.90 -29.39 0.62
CA GLY A 244 30.08 -28.52 -0.24
C GLY A 244 28.63 -28.36 0.22
N CYS A 245 28.34 -28.48 1.52
CA CYS A 245 26.96 -28.40 2.01
C CYS A 245 26.41 -26.98 1.89
N LYS A 246 25.22 -26.85 1.32
CA LYS A 246 24.40 -25.63 1.35
C LYS A 246 23.02 -25.93 1.91
N VAL A 247 22.50 -25.01 2.70
CA VAL A 247 21.21 -25.13 3.40
C VAL A 247 20.31 -23.95 3.05
N ASP A 248 19.05 -24.23 2.76
CA ASP A 248 18.01 -23.24 2.53
C ASP A 248 17.44 -22.76 3.88
N ASN A 249 17.77 -21.52 4.22
CA ASN A 249 17.36 -20.84 5.45
C ASN A 249 16.10 -19.97 5.27
N SER A 250 15.35 -20.12 4.17
CA SER A 250 14.16 -19.31 3.87
C SER A 250 13.11 -19.36 4.98
N SER A 251 12.94 -20.50 5.65
CA SER A 251 12.02 -20.64 6.80
C SER A 251 12.34 -19.74 8.00
N LEU A 252 13.60 -19.29 8.14
CA LEU A 252 14.09 -18.50 9.28
C LEU A 252 14.36 -17.04 8.92
N THR A 253 15.01 -16.84 7.78
CA THR A 253 15.50 -15.52 7.33
C THR A 253 14.55 -14.89 6.31
N GLY A 254 13.71 -15.70 5.67
CA GLY A 254 13.00 -15.29 4.46
C GLY A 254 13.91 -15.23 3.23
N GLU A 255 15.19 -15.62 3.27
CA GLU A 255 16.05 -15.64 2.09
C GLU A 255 15.99 -16.98 1.36
N SER A 256 15.71 -16.96 0.06
CA SER A 256 15.69 -18.17 -0.79
C SER A 256 17.08 -18.64 -1.23
N GLU A 257 18.14 -17.86 -0.94
CA GLU A 257 19.49 -18.21 -1.37
C GLU A 257 20.08 -19.32 -0.48
N PRO A 258 20.55 -20.44 -1.06
CA PRO A 258 21.20 -21.50 -0.29
C PRO A 258 22.48 -21.01 0.38
N GLN A 259 22.51 -21.07 1.71
CA GLN A 259 23.64 -20.61 2.52
C GLN A 259 24.67 -21.73 2.73
N SER A 260 25.93 -21.44 2.43
CA SER A 260 27.04 -22.41 2.60
C SER A 260 27.30 -22.73 4.06
N ARG A 261 27.55 -24.00 4.38
CA ARG A 261 27.93 -24.44 5.72
C ARG A 261 29.42 -24.79 5.79
N SER A 262 30.08 -24.41 6.89
CA SER A 262 31.48 -24.70 7.19
C SER A 262 31.65 -25.08 8.66
N PRO A 263 32.65 -25.89 9.05
CA PRO A 263 32.86 -26.21 10.46
C PRO A 263 33.36 -25.03 11.30
N ASP A 264 34.02 -24.07 10.63
CA ASP A 264 34.66 -22.91 11.24
C ASP A 264 33.65 -21.83 11.65
N PHE A 265 33.89 -21.23 12.81
CA PHE A 265 33.15 -20.07 13.29
C PHE A 265 33.36 -18.86 12.37
N SER A 266 32.28 -18.16 12.04
CA SER A 266 32.30 -17.08 11.03
C SER A 266 31.61 -15.78 11.44
N SER A 267 30.60 -15.83 12.32
CA SER A 267 29.90 -14.65 12.83
C SER A 267 29.52 -14.86 14.29
N GLU A 268 29.52 -13.78 15.08
CA GLU A 268 29.04 -13.78 16.47
C GLU A 268 27.56 -14.15 16.55
N ASN A 269 26.77 -13.71 15.57
CA ASN A 269 25.34 -14.04 15.50
C ASN A 269 25.17 -15.52 15.10
N PRO A 270 24.52 -16.36 15.94
CA PRO A 270 24.31 -17.75 15.61
C PRO A 270 23.48 -17.95 14.33
N LEU A 271 22.60 -17.02 13.96
CA LEU A 271 21.79 -17.12 12.74
C LEU A 271 22.60 -16.95 11.45
N GLU A 272 23.69 -16.18 11.51
CA GLU A 272 24.54 -15.84 10.36
C GLU A 272 25.77 -16.76 10.24
N THR A 273 26.19 -17.39 11.33
CA THR A 273 27.37 -18.25 11.27
C THR A 273 27.11 -19.48 10.39
N LYS A 274 28.12 -19.84 9.59
CA LYS A 274 28.09 -20.99 8.67
C LYS A 274 28.14 -22.34 9.37
N ASN A 275 28.44 -22.35 10.65
CA ASN A 275 28.79 -23.56 11.40
C ASN A 275 27.65 -24.11 12.27
N ILE A 276 26.45 -23.58 12.06
CA ILE A 276 25.17 -24.12 12.55
C ILE A 276 24.26 -24.44 11.37
N ALA A 277 23.49 -25.53 11.45
CA ALA A 277 22.32 -25.79 10.62
C ALA A 277 21.08 -25.90 11.52
N PHE A 278 19.92 -25.44 11.05
CA PHE A 278 18.75 -25.25 11.92
C PHE A 278 17.63 -26.24 11.61
N PHE A 279 16.88 -26.61 12.64
CA PHE A 279 15.66 -27.41 12.51
C PHE A 279 14.70 -26.78 11.48
N SER A 280 14.07 -27.63 10.66
CA SER A 280 13.13 -27.29 9.56
C SER A 280 13.73 -26.67 8.29
N THR A 281 15.03 -26.42 8.25
CA THR A 281 15.74 -26.02 7.03
C THR A 281 16.02 -27.24 6.15
N ASN A 282 16.20 -27.03 4.84
CA ASN A 282 16.50 -28.10 3.88
C ASN A 282 17.97 -28.04 3.47
N CYS A 283 18.67 -29.19 3.48
CA CYS A 283 19.96 -29.30 2.81
C CYS A 283 19.71 -29.34 1.30
N VAL A 284 20.20 -28.35 0.55
CA VAL A 284 19.96 -28.23 -0.90
C VAL A 284 20.93 -29.10 -1.68
N GLU A 285 22.21 -29.05 -1.30
CA GLU A 285 23.28 -29.80 -1.95
C GLU A 285 24.43 -30.07 -0.97
N GLY A 286 25.28 -31.03 -1.33
CA GLY A 286 26.43 -31.46 -0.53
C GLY A 286 26.04 -32.28 0.70
N ASN A 287 27.05 -32.68 1.47
CA ASN A 287 26.88 -33.50 2.67
C ASN A 287 27.50 -32.80 3.88
N ALA A 288 26.88 -32.94 5.06
CA ALA A 288 27.42 -32.42 6.30
C ALA A 288 27.24 -33.40 7.47
N LYS A 289 28.15 -33.33 8.44
CA LYS A 289 27.99 -33.95 9.75
C LYS A 289 27.96 -32.89 10.82
N GLY A 290 27.06 -33.04 11.79
CA GLY A 290 26.93 -32.11 12.88
C GLY A 290 26.46 -32.75 14.17
N VAL A 291 26.84 -32.16 15.29
CA VAL A 291 26.39 -32.56 16.63
C VAL A 291 25.09 -31.83 16.96
N VAL A 292 24.09 -32.55 17.45
CA VAL A 292 22.81 -31.95 17.86
C VAL A 292 23.01 -31.07 19.10
N ILE A 293 22.67 -29.80 18.98
CA ILE A 293 22.82 -28.80 20.05
C ILE A 293 21.50 -28.41 20.72
N ASN A 294 20.37 -28.46 19.99
CA ASN A 294 19.02 -28.25 20.51
C ASN A 294 18.03 -29.23 19.85
N THR A 295 17.01 -29.66 20.60
CA THR A 295 15.91 -30.54 20.16
C THR A 295 14.54 -29.99 20.55
N GLY A 296 13.52 -30.30 19.74
CA GLY A 296 12.11 -29.95 19.98
C GLY A 296 11.88 -28.45 20.13
N ASP A 297 11.12 -28.06 21.16
CA ASP A 297 10.79 -26.66 21.47
C ASP A 297 12.02 -25.77 21.78
N ARG A 298 13.16 -26.37 22.12
CA ARG A 298 14.41 -25.64 22.40
C ARG A 298 15.16 -25.21 21.14
N THR A 299 14.80 -25.76 19.98
CA THR A 299 15.35 -25.31 18.69
C THR A 299 14.92 -23.88 18.39
N ILE A 300 15.63 -23.18 17.51
CA ILE A 300 15.26 -21.81 17.12
C ILE A 300 13.84 -21.79 16.54
N MET A 301 13.53 -22.69 15.61
CA MET A 301 12.19 -22.76 15.03
C MET A 301 11.14 -23.25 16.05
N GLY A 302 11.54 -24.12 16.99
CA GLY A 302 10.69 -24.53 18.11
C GLY A 302 10.28 -23.34 18.98
N ARG A 303 11.23 -22.49 19.38
CA ARG A 303 10.96 -21.26 20.13
C ARG A 303 10.04 -20.32 19.36
N ILE A 304 10.25 -20.15 18.05
CA ILE A 304 9.39 -19.33 17.18
C ILE A 304 7.96 -19.92 17.15
N ALA A 305 7.82 -21.23 17.00
CA ALA A 305 6.53 -21.91 17.00
C ALA A 305 5.81 -21.80 18.36
N THR A 306 6.54 -21.93 19.47
CA THR A 306 6.01 -21.72 20.82
C THR A 306 5.58 -20.27 21.02
N LEU A 307 6.38 -19.29 20.60
CA LEU A 307 6.00 -17.87 20.65
C LEU A 307 4.75 -17.58 19.83
N ALA A 308 4.70 -18.05 18.59
CA ALA A 308 3.57 -17.85 17.69
C ALA A 308 2.28 -18.46 18.26
N SER A 309 2.37 -19.63 18.91
CA SER A 309 1.22 -20.30 19.51
C SER A 309 0.80 -19.75 20.87
N CYS A 310 1.73 -19.10 21.59
CA CYS A 310 1.49 -18.52 22.92
C CYS A 310 1.08 -17.04 22.91
N LEU A 311 1.07 -16.39 21.74
CA LEU A 311 0.52 -15.04 21.59
C LEU A 311 -0.99 -15.06 21.86
N GLU A 312 -1.43 -14.25 22.83
CA GLU A 312 -2.86 -14.09 23.11
C GLU A 312 -3.57 -13.55 21.87
N VAL A 313 -4.60 -14.27 21.43
CA VAL A 313 -5.50 -13.79 20.37
C VAL A 313 -6.27 -12.62 20.93
N GLY A 314 -5.90 -11.40 20.55
CA GLY A 314 -6.60 -10.18 20.93
C GLY A 314 -8.03 -10.14 20.37
N GLN A 315 -8.86 -9.25 20.93
CA GLN A 315 -10.20 -9.01 20.40
C GLN A 315 -10.13 -8.36 19.02
N THR A 316 -10.96 -8.86 18.10
CA THR A 316 -11.14 -8.29 16.75
C THR A 316 -11.92 -6.96 16.82
N PRO A 317 -11.81 -6.08 15.80
CA PRO A 317 -12.59 -4.85 15.74
C PRO A 317 -14.10 -5.11 15.82
N ILE A 318 -14.62 -6.01 14.98
CA ILE A 318 -16.04 -6.41 15.05
C ILE A 318 -16.45 -6.96 16.42
N SER A 319 -15.60 -7.72 17.12
CA SER A 319 -15.90 -8.21 18.47
C SER A 319 -16.04 -7.06 19.47
N LYS A 320 -15.16 -6.04 19.39
CA LYS A 320 -15.25 -4.84 20.23
C LYS A 320 -16.49 -4.01 19.93
N GLU A 321 -16.86 -3.87 18.66
CA GLU A 321 -18.09 -3.16 18.27
C GLU A 321 -19.35 -3.90 18.75
N ILE A 322 -19.36 -5.24 18.65
CA ILE A 322 -20.45 -6.06 19.20
C ILE A 322 -20.53 -5.90 20.72
N GLU A 323 -19.41 -5.93 21.44
CA GLU A 323 -19.37 -5.72 22.89
C GLU A 323 -19.86 -4.32 23.27
N HIS A 324 -19.38 -3.27 22.59
CA HIS A 324 -19.84 -1.90 22.78
C HIS A 324 -21.35 -1.76 22.56
N PHE A 325 -21.86 -2.36 21.49
CA PHE A 325 -23.28 -2.38 21.18
C PHE A 325 -24.11 -3.14 22.23
N ILE A 326 -23.61 -4.27 22.75
CA ILE A 326 -24.23 -5.01 23.87
C ILE A 326 -24.32 -4.10 25.11
N HIS A 327 -23.26 -3.35 25.44
CA HIS A 327 -23.26 -2.44 26.58
C HIS A 327 -24.32 -1.34 26.45
N ILE A 328 -24.50 -0.77 25.26
CA ILE A 328 -25.52 0.26 25.00
C ILE A 328 -26.92 -0.32 25.18
N ILE A 329 -27.24 -1.44 24.51
CA ILE A 329 -28.56 -2.07 24.62
C ILE A 329 -28.86 -2.47 26.06
N THR A 330 -27.91 -3.09 26.75
CA THR A 330 -28.09 -3.49 28.15
C THR A 330 -28.32 -2.27 29.03
N GLY A 331 -27.58 -1.18 28.80
CA GLY A 331 -27.76 0.09 29.52
C GLY A 331 -29.17 0.67 29.35
N VAL A 332 -29.67 0.74 28.10
CA VAL A 332 -31.02 1.23 27.79
C VAL A 332 -32.10 0.31 28.38
N ALA A 333 -31.96 -1.01 28.23
CA ALA A 333 -32.92 -1.99 28.73
C ALA A 333 -33.06 -1.91 30.27
N VAL A 334 -31.93 -1.82 30.99
CA VAL A 334 -31.94 -1.69 32.46
C VAL A 334 -32.48 -0.32 32.88
N PHE A 335 -32.10 0.76 32.19
CA PHE A 335 -32.60 2.11 32.48
C PHE A 335 -34.12 2.21 32.33
N LEU A 336 -34.66 1.74 31.21
CA LEU A 336 -36.11 1.71 30.97
C LEU A 336 -36.79 0.78 31.99
N GLY A 337 -36.26 -0.42 32.21
CA GLY A 337 -36.78 -1.35 33.18
C GLY A 337 -36.91 -0.75 34.59
N LEU A 338 -35.84 -0.14 35.11
CA LEU A 338 -35.86 0.49 36.44
C LEU A 338 -36.78 1.71 36.51
N THR A 339 -36.85 2.50 35.44
CA THR A 339 -37.75 3.67 35.38
C THR A 339 -39.20 3.23 35.47
N PHE A 340 -39.59 2.20 34.70
CA PHE A 340 -40.95 1.65 34.73
C PHE A 340 -41.25 0.89 36.03
N LEU A 341 -40.26 0.27 36.68
CA LEU A 341 -40.43 -0.27 38.02
C LEU A 341 -40.82 0.83 39.02
N ILE A 342 -40.10 1.95 39.02
CA ILE A 342 -40.42 3.09 39.90
C ILE A 342 -41.82 3.64 39.58
N LEU A 343 -42.15 3.75 38.29
CA LEU A 343 -43.43 4.28 37.82
C LEU A 343 -44.60 3.36 38.19
N SER A 344 -44.43 2.04 38.11
CA SER A 344 -45.45 1.06 38.53
C SER A 344 -45.75 1.16 40.03
N ILE A 345 -44.72 1.34 40.87
CA ILE A 345 -44.89 1.55 42.31
C ILE A 345 -45.65 2.86 42.58
N VAL A 346 -45.33 3.94 41.85
CA VAL A 346 -46.01 5.24 41.99
C VAL A 346 -47.48 5.19 41.56
N LEU A 347 -47.81 4.40 40.53
CA LEU A 347 -49.18 4.22 40.04
C LEU A 347 -50.03 3.27 40.90
N GLY A 348 -49.47 2.70 41.96
CA GLY A 348 -50.19 1.85 42.91
C GLY A 348 -50.27 0.36 42.51
N TYR A 349 -49.44 -0.09 41.57
CA TYR A 349 -49.26 -1.53 41.32
C TYR A 349 -48.54 -2.19 42.49
N THR A 350 -48.78 -3.49 42.67
CA THR A 350 -48.07 -4.27 43.70
C THR A 350 -46.59 -4.40 43.35
N TRP A 351 -45.73 -4.57 44.37
CA TRP A 351 -44.30 -4.81 44.17
C TRP A 351 -44.04 -5.99 43.22
N LEU A 352 -44.89 -7.02 43.30
CA LEU A 352 -44.80 -8.25 42.52
C LEU A 352 -45.10 -7.97 41.02
N GLU A 353 -46.15 -7.20 40.72
CA GLU A 353 -46.46 -6.73 39.37
C GLU A 353 -45.36 -5.82 38.81
N GLY A 354 -44.80 -4.93 39.63
CA GLY A 354 -43.70 -4.05 39.23
C GLY A 354 -42.44 -4.82 38.80
N VAL A 355 -42.08 -5.89 39.53
CA VAL A 355 -40.94 -6.77 39.16
C VAL A 355 -41.24 -7.54 37.87
N ILE A 356 -42.48 -7.97 37.64
CA ILE A 356 -42.88 -8.62 36.38
C ILE A 356 -42.74 -7.65 35.20
N PHE A 357 -43.18 -6.40 35.35
CA PHE A 357 -43.01 -5.37 34.31
C PHE A 357 -41.54 -5.05 34.02
N LEU A 358 -40.70 -4.98 35.06
CA LEU A 358 -39.25 -4.82 34.91
C LEU A 358 -38.66 -5.92 34.02
N ILE A 359 -38.98 -7.19 34.30
CA ILE A 359 -38.46 -8.34 33.55
C ILE A 359 -38.98 -8.31 32.11
N GLY A 360 -40.27 -8.04 31.90
CA GLY A 360 -40.88 -7.94 30.59
C GLY A 360 -40.24 -6.85 29.71
N ILE A 361 -39.96 -5.68 30.28
CA ILE A 361 -39.31 -4.57 29.57
C ILE A 361 -37.85 -4.90 29.25
N ILE A 362 -37.11 -5.53 30.17
CA ILE A 362 -35.73 -5.94 29.89
C ILE A 362 -35.72 -6.94 28.73
N VAL A 363 -36.53 -8.01 28.78
CA VAL A 363 -36.60 -9.04 27.72
C VAL A 363 -37.02 -8.43 26.38
N ALA A 364 -38.03 -7.56 26.36
CA ALA A 364 -38.52 -6.92 25.13
C ALA A 364 -37.48 -6.05 24.41
N ASN A 365 -36.46 -5.56 25.12
CA ASN A 365 -35.38 -4.74 24.54
C ASN A 365 -34.15 -5.57 24.12
N VAL A 366 -34.10 -6.87 24.40
CA VAL A 366 -32.98 -7.73 23.99
C VAL A 366 -33.26 -8.30 22.61
N PRO A 367 -32.47 -7.97 21.56
CA PRO A 367 -32.73 -8.45 20.21
C PRO A 367 -32.27 -9.91 20.04
N GLU A 368 -33.17 -10.87 20.23
CA GLU A 368 -32.82 -12.30 20.33
C GLU A 368 -32.31 -12.89 19.00
N GLY A 369 -32.72 -12.31 17.87
CA GLY A 369 -32.32 -12.74 16.53
C GLY A 369 -31.00 -12.13 16.02
N LEU A 370 -30.47 -11.10 16.69
CA LEU A 370 -29.31 -10.36 16.17
C LEU A 370 -28.02 -11.20 16.11
N PRO A 371 -27.64 -11.97 17.15
CA PRO A 371 -26.40 -12.76 17.09
C PRO A 371 -26.39 -13.77 15.95
N ALA A 372 -27.52 -14.46 15.72
CA ALA A 372 -27.65 -15.40 14.61
C ALA A 372 -27.52 -14.70 13.25
N THR A 373 -28.11 -13.51 13.11
CA THR A 373 -28.06 -12.71 11.88
C THR A 373 -26.63 -12.28 11.57
N VAL A 374 -25.90 -11.74 12.55
CA VAL A 374 -24.49 -11.33 12.40
C VAL A 374 -23.63 -12.51 11.94
N THR A 375 -23.77 -13.67 12.60
CA THR A 375 -23.01 -14.88 12.24
C THR A 375 -23.33 -15.35 10.82
N VAL A 376 -24.61 -15.31 10.39
CA VAL A 376 -25.00 -15.65 9.01
C VAL A 376 -24.39 -14.67 8.00
N CYS A 377 -24.44 -13.36 8.26
CA CYS A 377 -23.87 -12.33 7.40
C CYS A 377 -22.35 -12.52 7.21
N LEU A 378 -21.62 -12.78 8.30
CA LEU A 378 -20.19 -13.07 8.25
C LEU A 378 -19.91 -14.36 7.46
N THR A 379 -20.69 -15.42 7.68
CA THR A 379 -20.54 -16.69 6.94
C THR A 379 -20.83 -16.56 5.45
N LEU A 380 -21.84 -15.79 5.05
CA LEU A 380 -22.12 -15.52 3.63
C LEU A 380 -20.96 -14.76 2.98
N THR A 381 -20.37 -13.81 3.69
CA THR A 381 -19.22 -13.03 3.21
C THR A 381 -17.96 -13.90 3.13
N ALA A 382 -17.69 -14.72 4.15
CA ALA A 382 -16.61 -15.70 4.14
C ALA A 382 -16.75 -16.70 2.96
N LYS A 383 -17.97 -17.17 2.66
CA LYS A 383 -18.22 -18.00 1.47
C LYS A 383 -17.95 -17.26 0.15
N ARG A 384 -18.28 -15.96 0.06
CA ARG A 384 -17.95 -15.15 -1.12
C ARG A 384 -16.44 -14.97 -1.29
N MET A 385 -15.70 -14.80 -0.20
CA MET A 385 -14.22 -14.75 -0.22
C MET A 385 -13.61 -16.10 -0.61
N ALA A 386 -14.13 -17.20 -0.09
CA ALA A 386 -13.67 -18.55 -0.43
C ALA A 386 -13.84 -18.89 -1.93
N LYS A 387 -14.91 -18.39 -2.57
CA LYS A 387 -15.07 -18.49 -4.04
C LYS A 387 -13.98 -17.78 -4.83
N LYS A 388 -13.25 -16.84 -4.21
CA LYS A 388 -12.09 -16.13 -4.78
C LYS A 388 -10.76 -16.68 -4.24
N ASN A 389 -10.75 -17.92 -3.74
CA ASN A 389 -9.58 -18.57 -3.14
C ASN A 389 -9.00 -17.86 -1.90
N CYS A 390 -9.77 -16.98 -1.25
CA CYS A 390 -9.40 -16.39 0.03
C CYS A 390 -10.09 -17.15 1.16
N LEU A 391 -9.37 -18.07 1.80
CA LEU A 391 -9.90 -18.89 2.89
C LEU A 391 -9.79 -18.13 4.23
N VAL A 392 -10.92 -17.99 4.91
CA VAL A 392 -11.00 -17.31 6.20
C VAL A 392 -11.03 -18.34 7.32
N LYS A 393 -10.09 -18.25 8.28
CA LYS A 393 -10.02 -19.17 9.43
C LYS A 393 -11.07 -18.83 10.49
N ASN A 394 -11.14 -17.55 10.85
CA ASN A 394 -12.05 -17.00 11.87
C ASN A 394 -13.07 -16.08 11.20
N LEU A 395 -14.37 -16.30 11.41
CA LEU A 395 -15.42 -15.52 10.75
C LEU A 395 -15.33 -14.01 11.00
N GLU A 396 -14.87 -13.61 12.18
CA GLU A 396 -14.65 -12.20 12.54
C GLU A 396 -13.55 -11.53 11.68
N ALA A 397 -12.58 -12.30 11.18
CA ALA A 397 -11.46 -11.77 10.39
C ALA A 397 -11.90 -11.23 9.01
N VAL A 398 -13.11 -11.59 8.55
CA VAL A 398 -13.71 -11.04 7.33
C VAL A 398 -13.82 -9.51 7.40
N GLU A 399 -14.23 -8.99 8.55
CA GLU A 399 -14.42 -7.57 8.78
C GLU A 399 -13.10 -6.86 9.08
N THR A 400 -12.19 -7.52 9.81
CA THR A 400 -10.87 -6.94 10.16
C THR A 400 -10.11 -6.42 8.95
N LEU A 401 -10.22 -7.06 7.79
CA LEU A 401 -9.59 -6.59 6.53
C LEU A 401 -10.14 -5.25 6.06
N GLY A 402 -11.43 -4.97 6.28
CA GLY A 402 -12.06 -3.69 5.95
C GLY A 402 -11.66 -2.55 6.90
N SER A 403 -11.38 -2.88 8.16
CA SER A 403 -10.94 -1.93 9.20
C SER A 403 -9.41 -1.79 9.30
N THR A 404 -8.65 -2.38 8.36
CA THR A 404 -7.18 -2.36 8.39
C THR A 404 -6.63 -1.01 7.94
N THR A 405 -5.84 -0.37 8.79
CA THR A 405 -5.16 0.93 8.47
C THR A 405 -3.69 0.77 8.12
N THR A 406 -3.07 -0.35 8.51
CA THR A 406 -1.65 -0.65 8.23
C THR A 406 -1.49 -2.11 7.86
N ILE A 407 -0.80 -2.37 6.75
CA ILE A 407 -0.40 -3.71 6.32
C ILE A 407 1.11 -3.84 6.54
N CYS A 408 1.49 -4.78 7.39
CA CYS A 408 2.87 -5.24 7.49
C CYS A 408 3.02 -6.49 6.62
N SER A 409 3.74 -6.37 5.51
CA SER A 409 3.96 -7.48 4.58
C SER A 409 5.39 -7.97 4.67
N ASP A 410 5.56 -9.29 4.72
CA ASP A 410 6.86 -9.89 4.40
C ASP A 410 7.17 -9.69 2.91
N LYS A 411 8.45 -9.73 2.56
CA LYS A 411 8.94 -9.64 1.19
C LYS A 411 8.88 -11.01 0.52
N THR A 412 9.62 -11.99 1.04
CA THR A 412 9.85 -13.24 0.33
C THR A 412 8.64 -14.16 0.37
N GLY A 413 8.20 -14.64 -0.80
CA GLY A 413 7.05 -15.54 -0.91
C GLY A 413 5.68 -14.89 -0.70
N THR A 414 5.64 -13.67 -0.14
CA THR A 414 4.43 -12.85 0.00
C THR A 414 4.36 -11.82 -1.12
N LEU A 415 5.25 -10.81 -1.13
CA LEU A 415 5.34 -9.83 -2.21
C LEU A 415 6.03 -10.42 -3.45
N THR A 416 7.05 -11.23 -3.23
CA THR A 416 7.82 -11.89 -4.28
C THR A 416 7.39 -13.34 -4.52
N GLN A 417 7.89 -13.92 -5.60
CA GLN A 417 7.57 -15.28 -6.02
C GLN A 417 8.33 -16.35 -5.21
N ASN A 418 9.32 -15.97 -4.40
CA ASN A 418 10.27 -16.88 -3.72
C ASN A 418 11.02 -17.75 -4.74
N ARG A 419 11.39 -17.17 -5.89
CA ARG A 419 12.07 -17.87 -6.97
C ARG A 419 12.99 -16.92 -7.73
N MET A 420 14.28 -17.23 -7.71
CA MET A 420 15.28 -16.53 -8.52
C MET A 420 14.92 -16.62 -10.01
N THR A 421 14.87 -15.48 -10.68
CA THR A 421 14.46 -15.33 -12.08
C THR A 421 15.36 -14.29 -12.76
N VAL A 422 15.68 -14.50 -14.04
CA VAL A 422 16.45 -13.52 -14.83
C VAL A 422 15.62 -12.24 -15.00
N ALA A 423 16.20 -11.09 -14.64
CA ALA A 423 15.54 -9.79 -14.66
C ALA A 423 16.05 -8.90 -15.79
N HIS A 424 17.37 -8.70 -15.88
CA HIS A 424 17.99 -7.91 -16.93
C HIS A 424 19.16 -8.64 -17.57
N MET A 425 19.51 -8.22 -18.78
CA MET A 425 20.63 -8.73 -19.54
C MET A 425 21.35 -7.55 -20.19
N TRP A 426 22.68 -7.55 -20.18
CA TRP A 426 23.47 -6.53 -20.87
C TRP A 426 24.25 -7.18 -22.01
N PHE A 427 23.93 -6.79 -23.24
CA PHE A 427 24.65 -7.17 -24.46
C PHE A 427 24.48 -6.07 -25.50
N ASP A 428 25.34 -6.04 -26.53
CA ASP A 428 25.34 -4.97 -27.55
C ASP A 428 25.37 -3.53 -26.95
N ASN A 429 26.01 -3.39 -25.78
CA ASN A 429 26.08 -2.15 -24.99
C ASN A 429 24.71 -1.58 -24.56
N GLN A 430 23.69 -2.43 -24.41
CA GLN A 430 22.34 -2.04 -23.96
C GLN A 430 21.83 -2.96 -22.86
N ILE A 431 21.02 -2.42 -21.96
CA ILE A 431 20.30 -3.20 -20.93
C ILE A 431 18.95 -3.62 -21.52
N HIS A 432 18.69 -4.92 -21.51
CA HIS A 432 17.46 -5.55 -21.94
C HIS A 432 16.71 -6.10 -20.73
N ILE A 433 15.39 -5.85 -20.68
CA ILE A 433 14.51 -6.30 -19.58
C ILE A 433 13.87 -7.64 -19.98
N ALA A 434 13.99 -8.65 -19.13
CA ALA A 434 13.34 -9.95 -19.27
C ALA A 434 11.96 -9.95 -18.59
N ASP A 435 11.06 -10.83 -19.05
CA ASP A 435 9.76 -11.02 -18.41
C ASP A 435 9.90 -11.86 -17.14
N THR A 436 9.77 -11.19 -15.99
CA THR A 436 9.85 -11.79 -14.66
C THR A 436 8.51 -12.28 -14.11
N THR A 437 7.41 -12.10 -14.85
CA THR A 437 6.07 -12.47 -14.39
C THR A 437 5.85 -13.98 -14.45
N GLU A 438 5.14 -14.52 -13.46
CA GLU A 438 4.85 -15.96 -13.35
C GLU A 438 4.02 -16.52 -14.51
N ASN A 439 3.23 -15.67 -15.17
CA ASN A 439 2.34 -16.03 -16.27
C ASN A 439 2.85 -15.57 -17.65
N GLN A 440 4.05 -14.98 -17.71
CA GLN A 440 4.69 -14.48 -18.92
C GLN A 440 3.82 -13.46 -19.70
N THR A 441 3.31 -12.45 -18.99
CA THR A 441 2.46 -11.38 -19.53
C THR A 441 3.22 -10.07 -19.79
N GLY A 442 4.53 -10.04 -19.49
CA GLY A 442 5.38 -8.86 -19.62
C GLY A 442 5.85 -8.60 -21.05
N HIS A 443 6.67 -7.55 -21.21
CA HIS A 443 7.25 -7.19 -22.50
C HIS A 443 8.38 -8.15 -22.88
N SER A 444 8.38 -8.62 -24.13
CA SER A 444 9.50 -9.38 -24.69
C SER A 444 10.62 -8.45 -25.14
N PHE A 445 11.87 -8.82 -24.86
CA PHE A 445 13.05 -8.17 -25.42
C PHE A 445 13.40 -8.72 -26.82
N ASP A 446 14.24 -7.98 -27.56
CA ASP A 446 14.69 -8.39 -28.90
C ASP A 446 15.60 -9.62 -28.84
N ARG A 447 15.23 -10.66 -29.60
CA ARG A 447 15.94 -11.95 -29.68
C ARG A 447 16.67 -12.13 -31.01
N SER A 448 16.64 -11.13 -31.90
CA SER A 448 17.20 -11.24 -33.25
C SER A 448 18.72 -11.09 -33.30
N SER A 449 19.33 -10.48 -32.28
CA SER A 449 20.78 -10.27 -32.23
C SER A 449 21.55 -11.59 -32.16
N LEU A 450 22.62 -11.68 -32.95
CA LEU A 450 23.57 -12.79 -32.88
C LEU A 450 24.33 -12.83 -31.55
N THR A 451 24.50 -11.67 -30.90
CA THR A 451 25.11 -11.56 -29.57
C THR A 451 24.22 -12.23 -28.52
N TRP A 452 22.89 -12.05 -28.61
CA TRP A 452 21.94 -12.77 -27.78
C TRP A 452 22.02 -14.28 -27.97
N ALA A 453 22.09 -14.75 -29.22
CA ALA A 453 22.20 -16.18 -29.51
C ALA A 453 23.50 -16.79 -28.94
N ALA A 454 24.60 -16.02 -28.89
CA ALA A 454 25.82 -16.43 -28.20
C ALA A 454 25.62 -16.44 -26.68
N LEU A 455 25.03 -15.39 -26.10
CA LEU A 455 24.80 -15.27 -24.66
C LEU A 455 23.91 -16.40 -24.13
N ALA A 456 22.80 -16.66 -24.82
CA ALA A 456 21.86 -17.74 -24.50
C ALA A 456 22.54 -19.12 -24.56
N ARG A 457 23.44 -19.31 -25.52
CA ARG A 457 24.23 -20.55 -25.65
C ARG A 457 25.19 -20.72 -24.49
N VAL A 458 25.91 -19.67 -24.07
CA VAL A 458 26.80 -19.73 -22.90
C VAL A 458 25.99 -20.05 -21.64
N ALA A 459 24.86 -19.38 -21.43
CA ALA A 459 23.99 -19.60 -20.26
C ALA A 459 23.33 -21.00 -20.22
N GLY A 460 23.01 -21.57 -21.39
CA GLY A 460 22.44 -22.91 -21.51
C GLY A 460 23.47 -24.03 -21.34
N LEU A 461 24.67 -23.87 -21.92
CA LEU A 461 25.73 -24.88 -21.90
C LEU A 461 26.55 -24.88 -20.61
N CYS A 462 26.95 -23.70 -20.12
CA CYS A 462 27.75 -23.56 -18.90
C CYS A 462 26.85 -23.61 -17.67
N ASN A 463 26.07 -24.67 -17.50
CA ASN A 463 25.03 -24.77 -16.48
C ASN A 463 24.74 -26.24 -16.13
N ARG A 464 24.69 -26.57 -14.85
CA ARG A 464 24.44 -27.95 -14.35
C ARG A 464 23.00 -28.22 -14.00
N ALA A 465 22.16 -27.19 -13.89
CA ALA A 465 20.75 -27.38 -13.55
C ALA A 465 20.02 -28.20 -14.61
N VAL A 466 19.15 -29.09 -14.16
CA VAL A 466 18.27 -29.92 -15.00
C VAL A 466 16.86 -29.94 -14.43
N PHE A 467 15.86 -30.08 -15.30
CA PHE A 467 14.49 -30.32 -14.85
C PHE A 467 14.35 -31.74 -14.29
N GLN A 468 13.55 -31.89 -13.24
CA GLN A 468 13.19 -33.22 -12.74
C GLN A 468 12.28 -33.97 -13.74
N SER A 469 12.29 -35.30 -13.64
CA SER A 469 11.52 -36.21 -14.50
C SER A 469 10.00 -35.95 -14.45
N GLU A 470 9.29 -36.18 -15.56
CA GLU A 470 7.80 -36.21 -15.65
C GLU A 470 7.05 -34.88 -15.43
N GLN A 471 7.71 -33.73 -15.60
CA GLN A 471 7.10 -32.41 -15.35
C GLN A 471 6.73 -31.61 -16.62
N SER A 472 6.66 -32.25 -17.79
CA SER A 472 6.39 -31.58 -19.07
C SER A 472 5.03 -30.88 -19.15
N HIS A 473 4.03 -31.39 -18.41
CA HIS A 473 2.68 -30.81 -18.32
C HIS A 473 2.61 -29.49 -17.54
N LEU A 474 3.63 -29.17 -16.73
CA LEU A 474 3.69 -27.93 -15.96
C LEU A 474 4.32 -26.80 -16.79
N PRO A 475 3.91 -25.53 -16.57
CA PRO A 475 4.60 -24.36 -17.11
C PRO A 475 6.08 -24.34 -16.70
N VAL A 476 6.97 -23.95 -17.61
CA VAL A 476 8.45 -23.98 -17.41
C VAL A 476 8.87 -23.35 -16.08
N LEU A 477 8.32 -22.20 -15.73
CA LEU A 477 8.63 -21.48 -14.49
C LEU A 477 8.25 -22.24 -13.22
N LYS A 478 7.24 -23.11 -13.28
CA LYS A 478 6.73 -23.94 -12.17
C LYS A 478 7.38 -25.32 -12.08
N ARG A 479 8.16 -25.73 -13.08
CA ARG A 479 8.90 -27.00 -13.03
C ARG A 479 9.97 -26.93 -11.95
N GLU A 480 10.15 -28.02 -11.22
CA GLU A 480 11.22 -28.19 -10.27
C GLU A 480 12.53 -28.55 -10.99
N THR A 481 13.62 -28.10 -10.41
CA THR A 481 14.96 -28.15 -11.00
C THR A 481 15.93 -28.71 -9.97
N ALA A 482 16.80 -29.63 -10.40
CA ALA A 482 17.94 -30.06 -9.62
C ALA A 482 19.14 -29.20 -10.00
N GLY A 483 19.59 -28.33 -9.10
CA GLY A 483 20.65 -27.35 -9.32
C GLY A 483 20.50 -26.16 -8.38
N ASP A 484 21.50 -25.28 -8.35
CA ASP A 484 21.41 -24.08 -7.52
C ASP A 484 20.34 -23.09 -8.05
N ALA A 485 19.94 -22.12 -7.24
CA ALA A 485 18.88 -21.17 -7.61
C ALA A 485 19.24 -20.29 -8.82
N SER A 486 20.53 -19.96 -9.00
CA SER A 486 20.99 -19.10 -10.09
C SER A 486 21.00 -19.86 -11.42
N GLU A 487 21.53 -21.08 -11.42
CA GLU A 487 21.55 -22.00 -12.54
C GLU A 487 20.15 -22.41 -12.96
N SER A 488 19.27 -22.66 -11.99
CA SER A 488 17.85 -22.94 -12.22
C SER A 488 17.13 -21.76 -12.88
N ALA A 489 17.46 -20.52 -12.49
CA ALA A 489 16.91 -19.31 -13.11
C ALA A 489 17.35 -19.17 -14.57
N LEU A 490 18.64 -19.37 -14.85
CA LEU A 490 19.20 -19.35 -16.20
C LEU A 490 18.59 -20.45 -17.07
N LEU A 491 18.49 -21.69 -16.56
CA LEU A 491 17.88 -22.81 -17.27
C LEU A 491 16.45 -22.48 -17.72
N LYS A 492 15.64 -21.96 -16.80
CA LYS A 492 14.25 -21.56 -17.08
C LYS A 492 14.16 -20.42 -18.09
N CYS A 493 15.06 -19.44 -18.02
CA CYS A 493 15.11 -18.34 -18.98
C CYS A 493 15.43 -18.82 -20.41
N ILE A 494 16.45 -19.68 -20.56
CA ILE A 494 16.84 -20.20 -21.88
C ILE A 494 15.78 -21.15 -22.43
N GLU A 495 15.17 -22.00 -21.58
CA GLU A 495 14.06 -22.88 -21.98
C GLU A 495 12.87 -22.08 -22.55
N LEU A 496 12.54 -20.93 -21.93
CA LEU A 496 11.47 -20.04 -22.39
C LEU A 496 11.80 -19.30 -23.68
N CYS A 497 13.05 -18.86 -23.85
CA CYS A 497 13.43 -17.95 -24.94
C CYS A 497 13.94 -18.68 -26.19
N CYS A 498 14.59 -19.83 -26.01
CA CYS A 498 15.36 -20.52 -27.05
C CYS A 498 14.89 -21.96 -27.33
N GLY A 499 13.91 -22.46 -26.56
CA GLY A 499 13.43 -23.84 -26.67
C GLY A 499 14.21 -24.82 -25.78
N PRO A 500 14.05 -26.14 -25.98
CA PRO A 500 14.54 -27.16 -25.06
C PRO A 500 16.05 -27.12 -24.86
N VAL A 501 16.50 -26.83 -23.64
CA VAL A 501 17.92 -26.76 -23.30
C VAL A 501 18.59 -28.14 -23.38
N SER A 502 17.83 -29.22 -23.19
CA SER A 502 18.31 -30.60 -23.37
C SER A 502 18.82 -30.84 -24.80
N GLU A 503 18.06 -30.42 -25.81
CA GLU A 503 18.45 -30.54 -27.22
C GLU A 503 19.70 -29.69 -27.53
N MET A 504 19.78 -28.50 -26.94
CA MET A 504 20.97 -27.65 -27.07
C MET A 504 22.22 -28.33 -26.49
N ARG A 505 22.11 -28.95 -25.31
CA ARG A 505 23.23 -29.65 -24.64
C ARG A 505 23.61 -30.96 -25.34
N GLU A 506 22.65 -31.67 -25.92
CA GLU A 506 22.93 -32.86 -26.75
C GLU A 506 23.70 -32.47 -28.01
N LYS A 507 23.31 -31.37 -28.66
CA LYS A 507 23.94 -30.86 -29.88
C LYS A 507 25.39 -30.38 -29.63
N TYR A 508 25.66 -29.77 -28.48
CA TYR A 508 26.99 -29.31 -28.06
C TYR A 508 27.54 -30.21 -26.95
N THR A 509 28.03 -31.40 -27.33
CA THR A 509 28.49 -32.41 -26.37
C THR A 509 29.64 -31.89 -25.52
N GLN A 510 29.48 -31.93 -24.20
CA GLN A 510 30.51 -31.52 -23.24
C GLN A 510 31.71 -32.49 -23.24
N VAL A 511 32.91 -31.93 -23.25
CA VAL A 511 34.19 -32.67 -23.28
C VAL A 511 34.96 -32.51 -21.97
N ALA A 512 34.92 -31.31 -21.38
CA ALA A 512 35.57 -31.00 -20.11
C ALA A 512 34.79 -29.95 -19.31
N GLU A 513 34.97 -29.94 -17.99
CA GLU A 513 34.34 -28.97 -17.10
C GLU A 513 35.24 -28.60 -15.93
N ILE A 514 35.24 -27.32 -15.57
CA ILE A 514 35.71 -26.82 -14.28
C ILE A 514 34.48 -26.34 -13.50
N PRO A 515 34.07 -27.03 -12.41
CA PRO A 515 32.99 -26.57 -11.55
C PRO A 515 33.26 -25.19 -10.96
N PHE A 516 32.19 -24.49 -10.59
CA PHE A 516 32.31 -23.29 -9.78
C PHE A 516 33.00 -23.61 -8.43
N THR A 517 34.02 -22.83 -8.09
CA THR A 517 34.66 -22.86 -6.77
C THR A 517 34.78 -21.45 -6.20
N SER A 518 34.71 -21.30 -4.88
CA SER A 518 34.83 -20.00 -4.20
C SER A 518 36.20 -19.34 -4.43
N THR A 519 37.23 -20.14 -4.68
CA THR A 519 38.60 -19.67 -4.95
C THR A 519 38.71 -19.11 -6.37
N ASN A 520 38.14 -19.82 -7.37
CA ASN A 520 38.24 -19.40 -8.77
C ASN A 520 37.18 -18.36 -9.16
N LYS A 521 35.99 -18.41 -8.54
CA LYS A 521 34.83 -17.54 -8.80
C LYS A 521 34.28 -17.58 -10.24
N TYR A 522 34.61 -18.61 -11.00
CA TYR A 522 34.04 -18.90 -12.32
C TYR A 522 33.77 -20.40 -12.48
N GLN A 523 32.89 -20.72 -13.41
CA GLN A 523 32.63 -22.05 -13.94
C GLN A 523 32.95 -22.04 -15.43
N LEU A 524 33.54 -23.12 -15.93
CA LEU A 524 33.94 -23.25 -17.33
C LEU A 524 33.57 -24.63 -17.86
N SER A 525 33.17 -24.71 -19.12
CA SER A 525 32.99 -25.97 -19.83
C SER A 525 33.45 -25.87 -21.28
N ILE A 526 33.94 -26.99 -21.82
CA ILE A 526 34.37 -27.10 -23.22
C ILE A 526 33.44 -28.08 -23.91
N HIS A 527 32.93 -27.69 -25.07
CA HIS A 527 31.95 -28.44 -25.84
C HIS A 527 32.42 -28.66 -27.27
N LYS A 528 32.00 -29.76 -27.89
CA LYS A 528 32.15 -29.96 -29.34
C LYS A 528 31.18 -29.04 -30.08
N ASN A 529 31.69 -28.33 -31.08
CA ASN A 529 30.87 -27.47 -31.93
C ASN A 529 30.39 -28.26 -33.17
N PRO A 530 29.08 -28.39 -33.39
CA PRO A 530 28.52 -29.06 -34.57
C PRO A 530 28.62 -28.21 -35.85
N ASN A 531 28.91 -26.91 -35.75
CA ASN A 531 28.99 -26.03 -36.92
C ASN A 531 30.30 -26.26 -37.70
N SER A 532 30.19 -26.75 -38.93
CA SER A 532 31.34 -27.05 -39.79
C SER A 532 32.12 -25.82 -40.29
N SER A 533 31.57 -24.61 -40.09
CA SER A 533 32.18 -23.34 -40.49
C SER A 533 32.89 -22.61 -39.33
N GLU A 534 32.78 -23.13 -38.11
CA GLU A 534 33.41 -22.60 -36.90
C GLU A 534 34.47 -23.59 -36.37
N SER A 535 35.25 -23.17 -35.38
CA SER A 535 36.16 -24.07 -34.65
C SER A 535 35.41 -25.28 -34.08
N LYS A 536 36.08 -26.45 -34.07
CA LYS A 536 35.55 -27.71 -33.56
C LYS A 536 35.28 -27.72 -32.05
N HIS A 537 35.94 -26.86 -31.28
CA HIS A 537 35.79 -26.80 -29.83
C HIS A 537 35.40 -25.39 -29.36
N LEU A 538 34.29 -25.32 -28.63
CA LEU A 538 33.79 -24.09 -28.01
C LEU A 538 34.00 -24.14 -26.51
N LEU A 539 34.73 -23.16 -25.98
CA LEU A 539 34.86 -22.92 -24.55
C LEU A 539 33.84 -21.88 -24.13
N VAL A 540 33.13 -22.16 -23.04
CA VAL A 540 32.15 -21.25 -22.43
C VAL A 540 32.46 -21.09 -20.95
N MET A 541 32.31 -19.87 -20.42
CA MET A 541 32.61 -19.57 -19.02
C MET A 541 31.63 -18.54 -18.47
N LYS A 542 31.19 -18.75 -17.23
CA LYS A 542 30.39 -17.80 -16.45
C LYS A 542 30.96 -17.60 -15.05
N GLY A 543 30.70 -16.45 -14.42
CA GLY A 543 31.21 -16.19 -13.08
C GLY A 543 30.91 -14.79 -12.56
N ALA A 544 31.65 -14.39 -11.53
CA ALA A 544 31.58 -13.04 -11.00
C ALA A 544 31.96 -12.02 -12.11
N PRO A 545 31.17 -10.95 -12.34
CA PRO A 545 31.36 -10.03 -13.46
C PRO A 545 32.80 -9.52 -13.61
N GLU A 546 33.41 -9.07 -12.51
CA GLU A 546 34.77 -8.55 -12.49
C GLU A 546 35.81 -9.62 -12.85
N ARG A 547 35.60 -10.87 -12.42
CA ARG A 547 36.51 -11.99 -12.70
C ARG A 547 36.45 -12.47 -14.14
N ILE A 548 35.28 -12.34 -14.76
CA ILE A 548 35.11 -12.68 -16.18
C ILE A 548 35.71 -11.58 -17.04
N LEU A 549 35.48 -10.31 -16.70
CA LEU A 549 36.04 -9.18 -17.44
C LEU A 549 37.58 -9.22 -17.45
N ASP A 550 38.23 -9.51 -16.31
CA ASP A 550 39.70 -9.62 -16.19
C ASP A 550 40.31 -10.70 -17.10
N ARG A 551 39.52 -11.68 -17.54
CA ARG A 551 39.95 -12.77 -18.43
C ARG A 551 39.64 -12.54 -19.90
N CYS A 552 38.93 -11.46 -20.23
CA CYS A 552 38.51 -11.15 -21.59
C CYS A 552 39.41 -10.09 -22.23
N SER A 553 39.69 -10.27 -23.52
CA SER A 553 40.44 -9.31 -24.35
C SER A 553 39.60 -8.72 -25.47
N THR A 554 38.53 -9.41 -25.88
CA THR A 554 37.56 -8.97 -26.88
C THR A 554 36.14 -8.98 -26.32
N ILE A 555 35.20 -8.31 -26.99
CA ILE A 555 33.77 -8.29 -26.70
C ILE A 555 32.96 -8.50 -27.98
N LEU A 556 31.83 -9.20 -27.87
CA LEU A 556 30.91 -9.45 -28.99
C LEU A 556 29.87 -8.33 -29.09
N ILE A 557 29.85 -7.61 -30.22
CA ILE A 557 28.86 -6.55 -30.52
C ILE A 557 28.28 -6.78 -31.91
N GLY A 558 26.96 -6.93 -32.01
CA GLY A 558 26.25 -7.21 -33.26
C GLY A 558 26.74 -8.48 -33.97
N GLY A 559 27.22 -9.48 -33.20
CA GLY A 559 27.82 -10.70 -33.73
C GLY A 559 29.26 -10.58 -34.25
N LYS A 560 29.95 -9.45 -34.05
CA LYS A 560 31.37 -9.26 -34.40
C LYS A 560 32.22 -9.06 -33.15
N GLU A 561 33.38 -9.69 -33.10
CA GLU A 561 34.35 -9.48 -32.03
C GLU A 561 35.07 -8.13 -32.22
N GLN A 562 35.13 -7.35 -31.15
CA GLN A 562 35.84 -6.07 -31.07
C GLN A 562 36.81 -6.11 -29.88
N PRO A 563 37.93 -5.37 -29.91
CA PRO A 563 38.83 -5.28 -28.76
C PRO A 563 38.11 -4.66 -27.56
N LEU A 564 38.44 -5.13 -26.36
CA LEU A 564 37.88 -4.63 -25.10
C LEU A 564 38.60 -3.34 -24.68
N ASP A 565 38.21 -2.24 -25.31
CA ASP A 565 38.76 -0.90 -25.05
C ASP A 565 38.29 -0.31 -23.71
N ASP A 566 38.99 0.71 -23.21
CA ASP A 566 38.68 1.34 -21.91
C ASP A 566 37.26 1.97 -21.87
N GLU A 567 36.75 2.42 -23.02
CA GLU A 567 35.37 2.92 -23.15
C GLU A 567 34.35 1.81 -22.86
N MET A 568 34.56 0.61 -23.43
CA MET A 568 33.69 -0.54 -23.21
C MET A 568 33.79 -1.08 -21.78
N LYS A 569 34.98 -1.03 -21.16
CA LYS A 569 35.15 -1.36 -19.74
C LYS A 569 34.38 -0.41 -18.83
N ASN A 570 34.38 0.89 -19.14
CA ASN A 570 33.59 1.87 -18.39
C ASN A 570 32.07 1.65 -18.58
N ALA A 571 31.63 1.36 -19.80
CA ALA A 571 30.23 1.05 -20.09
C ALA A 571 29.75 -0.21 -19.36
N PHE A 572 30.57 -1.28 -19.39
CA PHE A 572 30.36 -2.48 -18.58
C PHE A 572 30.22 -2.14 -17.10
N GLN A 573 31.11 -1.29 -16.57
CA GLN A 573 31.13 -1.01 -15.13
C GLN A 573 29.95 -0.16 -14.68
N ASN A 574 29.48 0.74 -15.53
CA ASN A 574 28.23 1.45 -15.30
C ASN A 574 27.03 0.49 -15.28
N ALA A 575 26.92 -0.42 -16.27
CA ALA A 575 25.85 -1.41 -16.31
C ALA A 575 25.89 -2.35 -15.09
N TYR A 576 27.08 -2.79 -14.68
CA TYR A 576 27.25 -3.63 -13.49
C TYR A 576 26.78 -2.94 -12.21
N LEU A 577 27.18 -1.67 -12.01
CA LEU A 577 26.76 -0.88 -10.85
C LEU A 577 25.26 -0.55 -10.87
N GLU A 578 24.69 -0.29 -12.04
CA GLU A 578 23.26 -0.02 -12.21
C GLU A 578 22.43 -1.25 -11.84
N LEU A 579 22.77 -2.42 -12.40
CA LEU A 579 22.08 -3.68 -12.10
C LEU A 579 22.26 -4.09 -10.63
N GLY A 580 23.46 -3.91 -10.07
CA GLY A 580 23.70 -4.12 -8.64
C GLY A 580 22.91 -3.15 -7.74
N GLY A 581 22.72 -1.90 -8.19
CA GLY A 581 21.91 -0.88 -7.51
C GLY A 581 20.42 -1.20 -7.48
N LEU A 582 19.94 -2.01 -8.43
CA LEU A 582 18.59 -2.60 -8.44
C LEU A 582 18.45 -3.80 -7.49
N GLY A 583 19.47 -4.11 -6.68
CA GLY A 583 19.45 -5.25 -5.76
C GLY A 583 19.48 -6.60 -6.49
N GLU A 584 19.95 -6.63 -7.73
CA GLU A 584 20.02 -7.83 -8.54
C GLU A 584 21.41 -8.48 -8.45
N ARG A 585 21.42 -9.81 -8.50
CA ARG A 585 22.66 -10.58 -8.57
C ARG A 585 23.13 -10.66 -10.02
N VAL A 586 24.27 -10.07 -10.33
CA VAL A 586 24.81 -10.01 -11.70
C VAL A 586 25.86 -11.11 -11.93
N LEU A 587 25.80 -11.77 -13.10
CA LEU A 587 26.77 -12.76 -13.58
C LEU A 587 27.35 -12.33 -14.94
N GLY A 588 28.66 -12.54 -15.13
CA GLY A 588 29.34 -12.34 -16.40
C GLY A 588 29.44 -13.61 -17.22
N PHE A 589 29.33 -13.48 -18.55
CA PHE A 589 29.35 -14.57 -19.51
C PHE A 589 30.34 -14.28 -20.65
N CYS A 590 31.20 -15.25 -20.94
CA CYS A 590 32.16 -15.18 -22.03
C CYS A 590 32.30 -16.52 -22.74
N HIS A 591 32.83 -16.49 -23.96
CA HIS A 591 33.12 -17.68 -24.75
C HIS A 591 34.44 -17.54 -25.50
N PHE A 592 34.94 -18.64 -26.03
CA PHE A 592 36.12 -18.65 -26.88
C PHE A 592 36.10 -19.84 -27.84
N SER A 593 36.32 -19.56 -29.11
CA SER A 593 36.50 -20.58 -30.15
C SER A 593 37.95 -21.04 -30.16
N ILE A 594 38.20 -22.28 -29.73
CA ILE A 594 39.56 -22.79 -29.56
C ILE A 594 40.19 -23.09 -30.95
N PRO A 595 41.39 -22.62 -31.28
CA PRO A 595 42.00 -22.87 -32.59
C PRO A 595 42.21 -24.36 -32.89
N ASP A 596 41.65 -24.84 -34.00
CA ASP A 596 41.72 -26.26 -34.38
C ASP A 596 43.15 -26.74 -34.67
N ASP A 597 44.04 -25.83 -35.10
CA ASP A 597 45.45 -26.11 -35.39
C ASP A 597 46.21 -26.59 -34.14
N GLN A 598 45.81 -26.09 -32.96
CA GLN A 598 46.46 -26.41 -31.68
C GLN A 598 45.69 -27.50 -30.91
N PHE A 599 44.38 -27.63 -31.16
CA PHE A 599 43.48 -28.51 -30.40
C PHE A 599 42.61 -29.36 -31.36
N PRO A 600 43.19 -30.43 -31.94
CA PRO A 600 42.48 -31.27 -32.89
C PRO A 600 41.34 -32.07 -32.26
N GLU A 601 40.46 -32.60 -33.09
CA GLU A 601 39.31 -33.41 -32.68
C GLU A 601 39.77 -34.67 -31.90
N GLY A 602 39.38 -34.77 -30.63
CA GLY A 602 39.84 -35.82 -29.72
C GLY A 602 40.98 -35.44 -28.78
N PHE A 603 41.40 -34.17 -28.75
CA PHE A 603 42.34 -33.65 -27.76
C PHE A 603 41.84 -33.89 -26.32
N ALA A 604 42.73 -34.40 -25.46
CA ALA A 604 42.41 -34.64 -24.05
C ALA A 604 42.62 -33.38 -23.22
N PHE A 605 41.53 -32.66 -22.93
CA PHE A 605 41.54 -31.50 -22.05
C PHE A 605 41.75 -31.94 -20.59
N ASN A 606 42.74 -31.35 -19.91
CA ASN A 606 43.03 -31.59 -18.50
C ASN A 606 42.58 -30.39 -17.67
N THR A 607 41.68 -30.64 -16.72
CA THR A 607 41.05 -29.60 -15.88
C THR A 607 41.82 -29.32 -14.60
N ASP A 608 42.66 -30.26 -14.14
CA ASP A 608 43.48 -30.10 -12.94
C ASP A 608 44.78 -29.32 -13.26
N ASN A 609 45.38 -29.64 -14.41
CA ASN A 609 46.49 -28.90 -15.00
C ASN A 609 46.02 -28.30 -16.33
N ILE A 610 45.53 -27.06 -16.26
CA ILE A 610 44.90 -26.36 -17.39
C ILE A 610 45.84 -26.37 -18.61
N ASN A 611 45.46 -27.12 -19.64
CA ASN A 611 46.21 -27.28 -20.89
C ASN A 611 45.56 -26.57 -22.08
N PHE A 612 44.63 -25.64 -21.82
CA PHE A 612 43.86 -24.87 -22.80
C PHE A 612 43.80 -23.39 -22.40
N PRO A 613 43.52 -22.46 -23.32
CA PRO A 613 43.45 -21.03 -23.00
C PRO A 613 42.28 -20.73 -22.04
N ALA A 614 42.57 -20.05 -20.93
CA ALA A 614 41.59 -19.59 -19.93
C ALA A 614 41.66 -18.06 -19.70
N GLU A 615 42.35 -17.36 -20.60
CA GLU A 615 42.58 -15.92 -20.65
C GLU A 615 42.51 -15.46 -22.11
N ASN A 616 42.32 -14.16 -22.35
CA ASN A 616 42.07 -13.58 -23.68
C ASN A 616 40.79 -14.13 -24.35
N LEU A 617 39.74 -14.30 -23.55
CA LEU A 617 38.44 -14.76 -23.99
C LEU A 617 37.61 -13.62 -24.62
N CYS A 618 36.52 -13.97 -25.30
CA CYS A 618 35.57 -13.01 -25.85
C CYS A 618 34.39 -12.83 -24.89
N PHE A 619 34.24 -11.62 -24.34
CA PHE A 619 33.12 -11.25 -23.47
C PHE A 619 31.82 -11.18 -24.28
N VAL A 620 30.74 -11.77 -23.77
CA VAL A 620 29.46 -11.81 -24.50
C VAL A 620 28.40 -10.92 -23.85
N GLY A 621 28.29 -10.93 -22.51
CA GLY A 621 27.27 -10.15 -21.83
C GLY A 621 27.18 -10.38 -20.32
N LEU A 622 26.28 -9.63 -19.69
CA LEU A 622 25.84 -9.83 -18.31
C LEU A 622 24.41 -10.38 -18.27
N MET A 623 24.09 -11.17 -17.26
CA MET A 623 22.70 -11.45 -16.87
C MET A 623 22.54 -11.20 -15.38
N SER A 624 21.48 -10.52 -15.00
CA SER A 624 21.12 -10.26 -13.61
C SER A 624 19.91 -11.08 -13.18
N LEU A 625 19.88 -11.44 -11.91
CA LEU A 625 18.91 -12.32 -11.31
C LEU A 625 18.31 -11.64 -10.07
N ILE A 626 17.00 -11.75 -9.90
CA ILE A 626 16.28 -11.29 -8.70
C ILE A 626 15.19 -12.28 -8.33
N ASP A 627 14.70 -12.23 -7.09
CA ASP A 627 13.40 -12.81 -6.73
C ASP A 627 12.29 -11.77 -7.03
N PRO A 628 11.58 -11.88 -8.16
CA PRO A 628 10.71 -10.82 -8.65
C PRO A 628 9.39 -10.74 -7.88
N PRO A 629 8.72 -9.57 -7.89
CA PRO A 629 7.37 -9.45 -7.34
C PRO A 629 6.38 -10.35 -8.09
N ARG A 630 5.30 -10.72 -7.41
CA ARG A 630 4.15 -11.37 -8.07
C ARG A 630 3.43 -10.36 -8.95
N ALA A 631 2.86 -10.81 -10.07
CA ALA A 631 2.28 -9.92 -11.09
C ALA A 631 1.18 -8.97 -10.54
N ALA A 632 0.37 -9.43 -9.59
CA ALA A 632 -0.72 -8.63 -9.00
C ALA A 632 -0.26 -7.71 -7.86
N VAL A 633 0.95 -7.87 -7.33
CA VAL A 633 1.40 -7.19 -6.11
C VAL A 633 1.53 -5.67 -6.29
N PRO A 634 2.18 -5.14 -7.35
CA PRO A 634 2.28 -3.68 -7.52
C PRO A 634 0.92 -2.98 -7.56
N ASP A 635 -0.04 -3.51 -8.32
CA ASP A 635 -1.42 -2.97 -8.39
C ASP A 635 -2.17 -3.12 -7.06
N ALA A 636 -2.00 -4.26 -6.37
CA ALA A 636 -2.62 -4.47 -5.07
C ALA A 636 -2.10 -3.49 -4.01
N VAL A 637 -0.79 -3.22 -3.98
CA VAL A 637 -0.17 -2.23 -3.08
C VAL A 637 -0.68 -0.83 -3.42
N ALA A 638 -0.76 -0.47 -4.70
CA ALA A 638 -1.31 0.82 -5.14
C ALA A 638 -2.78 0.99 -4.69
N LYS A 639 -3.62 -0.05 -4.84
CA LYS A 639 -5.01 -0.06 -4.35
C LYS A 639 -5.14 0.06 -2.84
N CYS A 640 -4.24 -0.58 -2.08
CA CYS A 640 -4.22 -0.42 -0.63
C CYS A 640 -3.87 1.03 -0.25
N ARG A 641 -2.88 1.62 -0.93
CA ARG A 641 -2.47 3.01 -0.68
C ARG A 641 -3.55 4.02 -1.09
N SER A 642 -4.25 3.81 -2.20
CA SER A 642 -5.39 4.65 -2.60
C SER A 642 -6.58 4.54 -1.65
N ALA A 643 -6.71 3.42 -0.92
CA ALA A 643 -7.63 3.27 0.19
C ALA A 643 -7.15 3.91 1.51
N GLY A 644 -6.00 4.60 1.51
CA GLY A 644 -5.42 5.23 2.70
C GLY A 644 -4.68 4.27 3.64
N ILE A 645 -4.41 3.04 3.21
CA ILE A 645 -3.71 2.03 4.03
C ILE A 645 -2.20 2.24 3.94
N LYS A 646 -1.54 2.34 5.10
CA LYS A 646 -0.07 2.38 5.18
C LYS A 646 0.50 0.98 4.94
N VAL A 647 1.34 0.83 3.93
CA VAL A 647 2.02 -0.45 3.63
C VAL A 647 3.45 -0.39 4.14
N ILE A 648 3.85 -1.35 4.96
CA ILE A 648 5.19 -1.47 5.55
C ILE A 648 5.77 -2.83 5.16
N MET A 649 6.98 -2.84 4.60
CA MET A 649 7.74 -4.07 4.40
C MET A 649 8.46 -4.43 5.69
N VAL A 650 8.30 -5.68 6.13
CA VAL A 650 9.00 -6.24 7.29
C VAL A 650 9.65 -7.53 6.83
N THR A 651 10.96 -7.51 6.58
CA THR A 651 11.69 -8.65 6.03
C THR A 651 13.03 -8.83 6.72
N GLY A 652 13.51 -10.07 6.79
CA GLY A 652 14.86 -10.43 7.24
C GLY A 652 15.90 -10.43 6.12
N ASP A 653 15.50 -10.11 4.87
CA ASP A 653 16.37 -10.05 3.70
C ASP A 653 17.35 -8.86 3.75
N HIS A 654 18.40 -8.93 2.93
CA HIS A 654 19.41 -7.89 2.83
C HIS A 654 18.80 -6.52 2.47
N PRO A 655 19.24 -5.40 3.10
CA PRO A 655 18.61 -4.08 2.93
C PRO A 655 18.55 -3.58 1.48
N ILE A 656 19.55 -3.88 0.65
CA ILE A 656 19.61 -3.45 -0.76
C ILE A 656 18.46 -4.11 -1.56
N THR A 657 18.30 -5.42 -1.41
CA THR A 657 17.25 -6.19 -2.09
C THR A 657 15.87 -5.75 -1.61
N ALA A 658 15.70 -5.57 -0.29
CA ALA A 658 14.46 -5.08 0.28
C ALA A 658 14.08 -3.68 -0.24
N HIS A 659 15.05 -2.76 -0.32
CA HIS A 659 14.85 -1.40 -0.84
C HIS A 659 14.43 -1.41 -2.32
N ALA A 660 15.11 -2.21 -3.15
CA ALA A 660 14.80 -2.32 -4.56
C ALA A 660 13.40 -2.92 -4.80
N ILE A 661 13.04 -4.00 -4.10
CA ILE A 661 11.70 -4.59 -4.19
C ILE A 661 10.65 -3.61 -3.67
N ALA A 662 10.93 -2.87 -2.59
CA ALA A 662 10.00 -1.88 -2.04
C ALA A 662 9.70 -0.74 -3.02
N LYS A 663 10.69 -0.29 -3.80
CA LYS A 663 10.50 0.63 -4.93
C LYS A 663 9.69 -0.05 -6.04
N GLY A 664 10.06 -1.26 -6.44
CA GLY A 664 9.40 -2.01 -7.52
C GLY A 664 7.92 -2.33 -7.27
N VAL A 665 7.51 -2.55 -6.02
CA VAL A 665 6.10 -2.80 -5.67
C VAL A 665 5.32 -1.53 -5.30
N GLY A 666 5.96 -0.35 -5.29
CA GLY A 666 5.31 0.92 -4.96
C GLY A 666 5.07 1.15 -3.45
N ILE A 667 5.81 0.48 -2.57
CA ILE A 667 5.87 0.83 -1.14
C ILE A 667 6.63 2.14 -0.96
N ILE A 668 7.74 2.30 -1.68
CA ILE A 668 8.46 3.57 -1.84
C ILE A 668 8.05 4.17 -3.18
N SER A 669 7.39 5.33 -3.15
CA SER A 669 6.99 6.05 -4.38
C SER A 669 8.19 6.58 -5.15
N GLU A 670 8.08 6.62 -6.47
CA GLU A 670 9.04 7.33 -7.33
C GLU A 670 9.15 8.80 -6.90
N GLY A 671 10.38 9.27 -6.69
CA GLY A 671 10.68 10.62 -6.20
C GLY A 671 10.93 10.74 -4.69
N ASN A 672 10.60 9.73 -3.88
CA ASN A 672 10.97 9.72 -2.46
C ASN A 672 12.37 9.13 -2.26
N GLU A 673 13.26 9.92 -1.67
CA GLU A 673 14.64 9.52 -1.35
C GLU A 673 14.76 9.10 0.12
N THR A 674 15.53 8.03 0.38
CA THR A 674 15.98 7.69 1.74
C THR A 674 17.16 8.58 2.17
N VAL A 675 17.52 8.52 3.45
CA VAL A 675 18.71 9.20 3.97
C VAL A 675 19.96 8.73 3.23
N ASP A 676 20.04 7.43 2.91
CA ASP A 676 21.13 6.84 2.14
C ASP A 676 21.13 7.31 0.67
N ASP A 677 19.96 7.42 0.03
CA ASP A 677 19.83 7.95 -1.33
C ASP A 677 20.32 9.41 -1.38
N ILE A 678 19.96 10.23 -0.39
CA ILE A 678 20.41 11.63 -0.27
C ILE A 678 21.92 11.69 -0.01
N ALA A 679 22.45 10.84 0.87
CA ALA A 679 23.87 10.77 1.19
C ALA A 679 24.70 10.43 -0.07
N ALA A 680 24.26 9.42 -0.82
CA ALA A 680 24.91 8.98 -2.06
C ALA A 680 24.87 10.06 -3.14
N ARG A 681 23.71 10.71 -3.34
CA ARG A 681 23.55 11.81 -4.30
C ARG A 681 24.43 13.00 -3.97
N LEU A 682 24.51 13.37 -2.68
CA LEU A 682 25.30 14.50 -2.21
C LEU A 682 26.78 14.15 -1.97
N LYS A 683 27.14 12.86 -2.04
CA LYS A 683 28.47 12.31 -1.69
C LYS A 683 28.93 12.71 -0.29
N ILE A 684 28.02 12.69 0.67
CA ILE A 684 28.29 13.00 2.08
C ILE A 684 28.04 11.76 2.95
N PRO A 685 28.70 11.62 4.12
CA PRO A 685 28.37 10.58 5.09
C PRO A 685 26.90 10.64 5.50
N VAL A 686 26.27 9.48 5.70
CA VAL A 686 24.84 9.36 6.09
C VAL A 686 24.53 10.15 7.37
N GLY A 687 25.47 10.21 8.31
CA GLY A 687 25.31 10.97 9.56
C GLY A 687 25.24 12.49 9.39
N ASP A 688 25.70 13.02 8.25
CA ASP A 688 25.66 14.45 7.93
C ASP A 688 24.38 14.84 7.16
N VAL A 689 23.60 13.85 6.71
CA VAL A 689 22.28 14.08 6.13
C VAL A 689 21.31 14.42 7.24
N ASN A 690 20.80 15.65 7.25
CA ASN A 690 19.81 16.06 8.23
C ASN A 690 18.50 15.27 8.01
N PRO A 691 18.04 14.44 8.96
CA PRO A 691 16.79 13.70 8.83
C PRO A 691 15.57 14.63 8.73
N ARG A 692 15.72 15.94 9.02
CA ARG A 692 14.70 16.97 8.83
C ARG A 692 14.55 17.47 7.39
N ILE A 693 15.43 17.13 6.45
CA ILE A 693 15.16 17.32 5.01
C ILE A 693 13.85 16.60 4.66
N CYS A 694 13.55 15.46 5.31
CA CYS A 694 12.25 14.81 5.23
C CYS A 694 11.09 15.66 5.77
N ILE A 695 11.30 16.56 6.74
CA ILE A 695 10.27 17.50 7.24
C ILE A 695 10.01 18.63 6.24
N GLN A 696 11.06 19.15 5.59
CA GLN A 696 10.90 20.08 4.47
C GLN A 696 10.12 19.40 3.33
N ASN A 697 10.45 18.14 3.02
CA ASN A 697 9.70 17.33 2.05
C ASN A 697 8.25 17.10 2.49
N ILE A 698 7.96 16.95 3.79
CA ILE A 698 6.58 16.86 4.30
C ILE A 698 5.82 18.18 4.10
N GLN A 699 6.46 19.33 4.37
CA GLN A 699 5.83 20.64 4.15
C GLN A 699 5.66 20.97 2.66
N ASP A 700 6.63 20.59 1.83
CA ASP A 700 6.56 20.64 0.37
C ASP A 700 5.44 19.72 -0.15
N ASN A 701 5.36 18.49 0.35
CA ASN A 701 4.27 17.57 0.04
C ASN A 701 2.91 18.09 0.47
N ASN A 702 2.81 18.81 1.60
CA ASN A 702 1.56 19.44 2.01
C ASN A 702 1.18 20.62 1.09
N ALA A 703 2.15 21.44 0.67
CA ALA A 703 1.91 22.53 -0.29
C ALA A 703 1.47 21.96 -1.65
N LYS A 704 2.19 20.94 -2.15
CA LYS A 704 1.87 20.20 -3.37
C LYS A 704 0.51 19.52 -3.27
N SER A 705 0.22 18.84 -2.16
CA SER A 705 -1.07 18.15 -1.95
C SER A 705 -2.24 19.12 -1.99
N LYS A 706 -2.12 20.31 -1.38
CA LYS A 706 -3.16 21.35 -1.49
C LYS A 706 -3.30 21.85 -2.93
N ALA A 707 -2.20 22.14 -3.61
CA ALA A 707 -2.26 22.57 -5.01
C ALA A 707 -2.90 21.51 -5.91
N VAL A 708 -2.55 20.23 -5.73
CA VAL A 708 -3.11 19.10 -6.47
C VAL A 708 -4.60 18.94 -6.18
N ASP A 709 -5.03 19.00 -4.91
CA ASP A 709 -6.46 18.88 -4.56
C ASP A 709 -7.28 20.03 -5.15
N SER A 710 -6.77 21.27 -5.14
CA SER A 710 -7.45 22.43 -5.75
C SER A 710 -7.46 22.37 -7.29
N LEU A 711 -6.41 21.86 -7.93
CA LEU A 711 -6.32 21.72 -9.39
C LEU A 711 -7.16 20.55 -9.93
N LEU A 712 -7.14 19.39 -9.26
CA LEU A 712 -8.00 18.26 -9.62
C LEU A 712 -9.49 18.62 -9.48
N ASN A 713 -9.81 19.48 -8.51
CA ASN A 713 -11.18 19.91 -8.24
C ASN A 713 -11.48 21.32 -8.78
N PHE A 714 -10.79 21.77 -9.83
CA PHE A 714 -10.87 23.14 -10.34
C PHE A 714 -12.31 23.57 -10.70
N GLU A 715 -13.15 22.68 -11.22
CA GLU A 715 -14.56 23.00 -11.50
C GLU A 715 -15.30 23.41 -10.22
N THR A 716 -15.08 22.71 -9.11
CA THR A 716 -15.65 23.06 -7.80
C THR A 716 -15.15 24.42 -7.32
N VAL A 717 -13.85 24.69 -7.45
CA VAL A 717 -13.27 26.00 -7.10
C VAL A 717 -13.95 27.12 -7.90
N LYS A 718 -14.14 26.90 -9.21
CA LYS A 718 -14.81 27.84 -10.13
C LYS A 718 -16.29 28.01 -9.80
N TYR A 719 -17.01 26.92 -9.50
CA TYR A 719 -18.44 26.95 -9.16
C TYR A 719 -18.73 27.84 -7.95
N TYR A 720 -17.84 27.86 -6.96
CA TYR A 720 -18.00 28.67 -5.75
C TYR A 720 -17.27 30.00 -5.79
N ASN A 721 -16.66 30.37 -6.92
CA ASN A 721 -15.87 31.61 -7.07
C ASN A 721 -14.78 31.72 -5.98
N ALA A 722 -14.16 30.58 -5.65
CA ALA A 722 -13.23 30.39 -4.54
C ALA A 722 -11.76 30.46 -4.98
N GLU A 723 -11.47 30.89 -6.22
CA GLU A 723 -10.10 30.93 -6.75
C GLU A 723 -9.16 31.75 -5.84
N SER A 724 -9.58 32.94 -5.41
CA SER A 724 -8.76 33.76 -4.51
C SER A 724 -8.55 33.11 -3.14
N TYR A 725 -9.53 32.35 -2.65
CA TYR A 725 -9.40 31.63 -1.38
C TYR A 725 -8.36 30.51 -1.50
N GLU A 726 -8.41 29.71 -2.57
CA GLU A 726 -7.43 28.64 -2.79
C GLU A 726 -6.02 29.20 -3.03
N VAL A 727 -5.91 30.29 -3.78
CA VAL A 727 -4.63 31.00 -3.97
C VAL A 727 -4.08 31.48 -2.63
N ASN A 728 -4.88 32.10 -1.78
CA ASN A 728 -4.44 32.54 -0.45
C ASN A 728 -4.11 31.35 0.47
N ARG A 729 -4.88 30.25 0.41
CA ARG A 729 -4.62 29.02 1.18
C ARG A 729 -3.30 28.35 0.78
N PHE A 730 -2.97 28.42 -0.51
CA PHE A 730 -1.69 27.99 -1.06
C PHE A 730 -0.57 28.95 -0.69
N GLU A 731 -0.79 30.26 -0.77
CA GLU A 731 0.13 31.29 -0.31
C GLU A 731 0.50 31.10 1.17
N ASP A 732 -0.47 30.84 2.05
CA ASP A 732 -0.21 30.53 3.46
C ASP A 732 0.64 29.26 3.65
N ALA A 733 0.45 28.24 2.81
CA ALA A 733 1.27 27.04 2.83
C ALA A 733 2.70 27.34 2.37
N ILE A 734 2.86 28.17 1.33
CA ILE A 734 4.16 28.67 0.86
C ILE A 734 4.82 29.53 1.93
N LEU A 735 4.11 30.44 2.61
CA LEU A 735 4.67 31.28 3.68
C LEU A 735 5.20 30.41 4.83
N LYS A 736 4.47 29.35 5.22
CA LYS A 736 4.95 28.38 6.21
C LYS A 736 6.20 27.64 5.73
N TYR A 737 6.23 27.23 4.46
CA TYR A 737 7.42 26.65 3.83
C TYR A 737 8.60 27.63 3.86
N GLN A 738 8.37 28.91 3.50
CA GLN A 738 9.38 29.97 3.52
C GLN A 738 9.95 30.23 4.91
N VAL A 739 9.15 30.11 5.98
CA VAL A 739 9.66 30.22 7.35
C VAL A 739 10.63 29.08 7.68
N SER A 740 10.32 27.85 7.23
CA SER A 740 11.22 26.70 7.37
C SER A 740 12.47 26.87 6.52
N GLU A 741 12.33 27.33 5.28
CA GLU A 741 13.42 27.66 4.37
C GLU A 741 14.32 28.76 4.96
N TRP A 742 13.74 29.80 5.55
CA TRP A 742 14.48 30.87 6.21
C TRP A 742 15.34 30.36 7.36
N LYS A 743 14.84 29.39 8.15
CA LYS A 743 15.66 28.77 9.21
C LYS A 743 16.86 28.02 8.62
N THR A 744 16.67 27.34 7.49
CA THR A 744 17.75 26.65 6.76
C THR A 744 18.74 27.66 6.15
N ASN A 745 18.25 28.75 5.56
CA ASN A 745 19.10 29.81 5.04
C ASN A 745 19.82 30.56 6.17
N ALA A 746 19.21 30.72 7.34
CA ALA A 746 19.83 31.34 8.50
C ALA A 746 20.96 30.47 9.07
N SER A 747 20.83 29.13 9.06
CA SER A 747 21.93 28.25 9.48
C SER A 747 23.08 28.28 8.48
N LEU A 748 22.79 28.28 7.17
CA LEU A 748 23.78 28.52 6.12
C LEU A 748 24.46 29.88 6.26
N ALA A 749 23.71 30.93 6.55
CA ALA A 749 24.24 32.28 6.79
C ALA A 749 25.15 32.31 8.03
N PHE A 750 24.79 31.62 9.11
CA PHE A 750 25.62 31.50 10.31
C PHE A 750 26.94 30.76 10.01
N LEU A 751 26.88 29.70 9.19
CA LEU A 751 28.06 28.97 8.75
C LEU A 751 28.98 29.86 7.91
N ASN A 752 28.43 30.58 6.93
CA ASN A 752 29.16 31.57 6.15
C ASN A 752 29.76 32.69 7.02
N GLN A 753 29.03 33.15 8.04
CA GLN A 753 29.52 34.17 8.98
C GLN A 753 30.71 33.66 9.80
N THR A 754 30.65 32.40 10.23
CA THR A 754 31.73 31.74 10.96
C THR A 754 32.97 31.56 10.07
N GLN A 755 32.77 31.14 8.82
CA GLN A 755 33.85 31.04 7.82
C GLN A 755 34.50 32.39 7.55
N ASN A 756 33.71 33.45 7.36
CA ASN A 756 34.21 34.83 7.19
C ASN A 756 35.01 35.29 8.42
N LEU A 757 34.61 34.91 9.63
CA LEU A 757 35.32 35.27 10.86
C LEU A 757 36.66 34.55 10.97
N ILE A 758 36.72 33.25 10.65
CA ILE A 758 37.98 32.48 10.61
C ILE A 758 38.95 33.12 9.62
N ILE A 759 38.46 33.50 8.45
CA ILE A 759 39.28 34.02 7.36
C ILE A 759 39.72 35.46 7.64
N GLY A 760 38.83 36.28 8.22
CA GLY A 760 39.19 37.60 8.71
C GLY A 760 40.27 37.54 9.80
N ALA A 761 40.17 36.59 10.73
CA ALA A 761 41.19 36.37 11.76
C ALA A 761 42.52 35.91 11.15
N GLY A 762 42.49 35.00 10.17
CA GLY A 762 43.67 34.55 9.43
C GLY A 762 44.35 35.68 8.65
N LEU A 763 43.57 36.49 7.93
CA LEU A 763 44.07 37.66 7.22
C LEU A 763 44.67 38.69 8.17
N LEU A 764 44.03 38.95 9.31
CA LEU A 764 44.53 39.86 10.34
C LEU A 764 45.86 39.36 10.92
N ALA A 765 45.93 38.09 11.31
CA ALA A 765 47.15 37.49 11.84
C ALA A 765 48.29 37.52 10.81
N GLY A 766 48.02 37.15 9.56
CA GLY A 766 49.01 37.21 8.47
C GLY A 766 49.46 38.64 8.16
N SER A 767 48.53 39.61 8.22
CA SER A 767 48.85 41.04 8.03
C SER A 767 49.70 41.59 9.17
N LEU A 768 49.41 41.24 10.42
CA LEU A 768 50.21 41.62 11.58
C LEU A 768 51.62 41.01 11.53
N LEU A 769 51.73 39.74 11.10
CA LEU A 769 53.02 39.07 10.91
C LEU A 769 53.84 39.74 9.79
N CYS A 770 53.22 40.06 8.65
CA CYS A 770 53.87 40.82 7.58
C CYS A 770 54.31 42.20 8.06
N ALA A 771 53.45 42.92 8.80
CA ALA A 771 53.79 44.22 9.36
C ALA A 771 54.98 44.14 10.33
N TYR A 772 55.03 43.12 11.19
CA TYR A 772 56.17 42.85 12.07
C TYR A 772 57.47 42.63 11.27
N PHE A 773 57.44 41.80 10.22
CA PHE A 773 58.62 41.57 9.38
C PHE A 773 59.05 42.80 8.56
N VAL A 774 58.14 43.71 8.25
CA VAL A 774 58.49 45.02 7.69
C VAL A 774 59.24 45.87 8.74
N THR A 775 58.82 45.84 10.02
CA THR A 775 59.51 46.58 11.09
C THR A 775 60.90 46.03 11.40
N GLU A 776 61.13 44.71 11.27
CA GLU A 776 62.47 44.10 11.39
C GLU A 776 63.36 44.29 10.15
N GLY A 777 62.85 44.92 9.08
CA GLY A 777 63.58 45.15 7.83
C GLY A 777 63.73 43.90 6.94
N LYS A 778 63.01 42.81 7.24
CA LYS A 778 63.02 41.57 6.44
C LYS A 778 62.14 41.66 5.20
N PHE A 779 61.05 42.44 5.25
CA PHE A 779 60.13 42.69 4.13
C PHE A 779 60.04 44.18 3.77
N LYS A 780 59.67 44.47 2.52
CA LYS A 780 59.37 45.82 2.04
C LYS A 780 57.87 46.11 2.17
N VAL A 781 57.52 47.40 2.17
CA VAL A 781 56.12 47.85 2.19
C VAL A 781 55.31 47.27 1.01
N GLY A 782 55.94 47.07 -0.14
CA GLY A 782 55.31 46.44 -1.30
C GLY A 782 54.87 44.98 -1.05
N ASP A 783 55.61 44.23 -0.22
CA ASP A 783 55.31 42.82 0.07
C ASP A 783 54.04 42.68 0.92
N TYR A 784 53.82 43.63 1.83
CA TYR A 784 52.57 43.71 2.61
C TYR A 784 51.35 43.95 1.71
N VAL A 785 51.47 44.89 0.76
CA VAL A 785 50.39 45.19 -0.20
C VAL A 785 50.11 43.96 -1.09
N LEU A 786 51.17 43.27 -1.50
CA LEU A 786 51.09 42.09 -2.37
C LEU A 786 50.43 40.90 -1.66
N PHE A 787 50.77 40.64 -0.38
CA PHE A 787 50.11 39.64 0.46
C PHE A 787 48.60 39.92 0.60
N GLY A 788 48.23 41.14 0.99
CA GLY A 788 46.83 41.52 1.17
C GLY A 788 46.03 41.40 -0.14
N THR A 789 46.62 41.83 -1.25
CA THR A 789 45.95 41.81 -2.57
C THR A 789 45.70 40.37 -3.06
N TYR A 790 46.69 39.48 -2.97
CA TYR A 790 46.53 38.10 -3.46
C TYR A 790 45.63 37.24 -2.59
N ILE A 791 45.67 37.39 -1.26
CA ILE A 791 44.77 36.63 -0.37
C ILE A 791 43.31 37.01 -0.62
N ILE A 792 43.01 38.31 -0.77
CA ILE A 792 41.66 38.78 -1.06
C ILE A 792 41.20 38.28 -2.44
N GLN A 793 42.05 38.39 -3.47
CA GLN A 793 41.71 37.92 -4.83
C GLN A 793 41.49 36.40 -4.90
N LEU A 794 42.19 35.62 -4.09
CA LEU A 794 42.06 34.16 -4.08
C LEU A 794 40.82 33.71 -3.30
N TYR A 795 40.49 34.37 -2.19
CA TYR A 795 39.40 33.94 -1.31
C TYR A 795 38.01 34.13 -1.92
N THR A 796 37.75 35.29 -2.54
CA THR A 796 36.40 35.63 -3.02
C THR A 796 35.86 34.60 -4.03
N PRO A 797 36.58 34.19 -5.09
CA PRO A 797 36.06 33.24 -6.07
C PRO A 797 35.80 31.83 -5.50
N LEU A 798 36.63 31.39 -4.56
CA LEU A 798 36.55 30.05 -3.96
C LEU A 798 35.26 29.85 -3.15
N ASN A 799 34.77 30.89 -2.48
CA ASN A 799 33.55 30.79 -1.68
C ASN A 799 32.28 30.65 -2.54
N TRP A 800 32.31 31.18 -3.76
CA TRP A 800 31.14 31.28 -4.63
C TRP A 800 30.98 30.12 -5.64
N PHE A 801 32.06 29.40 -5.94
CA PHE A 801 32.09 28.44 -7.05
C PHE A 801 31.09 27.28 -6.89
N GLY A 802 30.95 26.73 -5.67
CA GLY A 802 30.03 25.60 -5.41
C GLY A 802 28.56 25.98 -5.43
N THR A 803 28.23 27.17 -4.92
CA THR A 803 26.85 27.66 -4.80
C THR A 803 26.28 28.06 -6.16
N TYR A 804 27.06 28.80 -6.96
CA TYR A 804 26.59 29.25 -8.27
C TYR A 804 26.35 28.08 -9.23
N TYR A 805 27.17 27.04 -9.21
CA TYR A 805 26.98 25.89 -10.08
C TYR A 805 25.63 25.20 -9.86
N ARG A 806 25.28 24.88 -8.61
CA ARG A 806 24.00 24.25 -8.27
C ARG A 806 22.81 25.17 -8.54
N MET A 807 22.95 26.45 -8.21
CA MET A 807 21.91 27.45 -8.44
C MET A 807 21.60 27.58 -9.94
N ILE A 808 22.62 27.66 -10.79
CA ILE A 808 22.45 27.78 -12.24
C ILE A 808 21.73 26.55 -12.81
N GLN A 809 22.11 25.33 -12.41
CA GLN A 809 21.47 24.10 -12.91
C GLN A 809 19.98 24.04 -12.54
N ASN A 810 19.63 24.30 -11.28
CA ASN A 810 18.23 24.29 -10.84
C ASN A 810 17.43 25.40 -11.55
N SER A 811 18.00 26.61 -11.65
CA SER A 811 17.34 27.71 -12.35
C SER A 811 17.07 27.41 -13.82
N PHE A 812 17.92 26.64 -14.51
CA PHE A 812 17.63 26.22 -15.88
C PHE A 812 16.46 25.25 -16.00
N ILE A 813 16.35 24.27 -15.08
CA ILE A 813 15.24 23.30 -15.05
C ILE A 813 13.91 24.00 -14.73
N ASP A 814 13.93 24.88 -13.73
CA ASP A 814 12.77 25.68 -13.33
C ASP A 814 12.35 26.60 -14.47
N MET A 815 13.32 27.21 -15.17
CA MET A 815 13.09 28.10 -16.30
C MET A 815 12.47 27.37 -17.50
N GLU A 816 12.91 26.15 -17.83
CA GLU A 816 12.29 25.36 -18.91
C GLU A 816 10.82 25.06 -18.60
N SER A 817 10.54 24.69 -17.35
CA SER A 817 9.18 24.39 -16.87
C SER A 817 8.30 25.63 -16.85
N MET A 818 8.86 26.77 -16.41
CA MET A 818 8.23 28.08 -16.45
C MET A 818 7.92 28.49 -17.90
N PHE A 819 8.87 28.37 -18.83
CA PHE A 819 8.65 28.72 -20.24
C PHE A 819 7.57 27.86 -20.91
N LYS A 820 7.50 26.57 -20.58
CA LYS A 820 6.39 25.71 -21.01
C LYS A 820 5.05 26.27 -20.53
N LEU A 821 4.96 26.66 -19.25
CA LEU A 821 3.75 27.25 -18.68
C LEU A 821 3.39 28.61 -19.32
N PHE A 822 4.38 29.45 -19.66
CA PHE A 822 4.13 30.72 -20.35
C PHE A 822 3.65 30.56 -21.80
N THR A 823 3.85 29.38 -22.38
CA THR A 823 3.40 29.08 -23.74
C THR A 823 1.95 28.61 -23.78
N GLU A 824 1.39 28.19 -22.64
CA GLU A 824 -0.03 27.83 -22.53
C GLU A 824 -0.88 29.11 -22.54
N GLU A 825 -1.78 29.21 -23.51
CA GLU A 825 -2.72 30.32 -23.62
C GLU A 825 -3.98 30.06 -22.76
N GLU A 826 -4.47 31.08 -22.07
CA GLU A 826 -5.74 30.98 -21.33
C GLU A 826 -6.91 30.82 -22.31
N GLU A 827 -7.68 29.73 -22.20
CA GLU A 827 -8.82 29.45 -23.10
C GLU A 827 -9.93 30.52 -23.03
N VAL A 828 -10.13 31.15 -21.87
CA VAL A 828 -11.16 32.18 -21.65
C VAL A 828 -10.58 33.34 -20.86
N LYS A 829 -10.48 34.51 -21.51
CA LYS A 829 -9.92 35.73 -20.92
C LYS A 829 -10.98 36.81 -20.77
N ASP A 830 -10.94 37.55 -19.67
CA ASP A 830 -11.77 38.73 -19.50
C ASP A 830 -11.21 39.89 -20.36
N ASP A 831 -12.10 40.60 -21.05
CA ASP A 831 -11.73 41.83 -21.76
C ASP A 831 -11.10 42.84 -20.79
N VAL A 832 -10.09 43.58 -21.26
CA VAL A 832 -9.35 44.56 -20.44
C VAL A 832 -10.28 45.63 -19.81
N ASN A 833 -11.41 45.93 -20.46
CA ASN A 833 -12.42 46.88 -20.01
C ASN A 833 -13.72 46.21 -19.52
N ALA A 834 -13.71 44.91 -19.22
CA ALA A 834 -14.89 44.19 -18.77
C ALA A 834 -15.45 44.79 -17.46
N GLY A 835 -16.73 45.15 -17.47
CA GLY A 835 -17.44 45.62 -16.28
C GLY A 835 -17.91 44.49 -15.37
N SER A 836 -18.37 44.83 -14.17
CA SER A 836 -19.16 43.91 -13.36
C SER A 836 -20.55 43.72 -13.98
N LEU A 837 -21.13 42.53 -13.83
CA LEU A 837 -22.49 42.25 -14.29
C LEU A 837 -23.49 43.03 -13.42
N TYR A 838 -24.31 43.87 -14.02
CA TYR A 838 -25.39 44.58 -13.33
C TYR A 838 -26.67 43.76 -13.32
N TYR A 839 -26.89 42.98 -12.26
CA TYR A 839 -28.11 42.19 -12.11
C TYR A 839 -29.33 43.08 -11.82
N ARG A 840 -30.42 42.89 -12.57
CA ARG A 840 -31.70 43.60 -12.39
C ARG A 840 -32.86 42.66 -12.12
N GLN A 841 -33.09 41.71 -13.02
CA GLN A 841 -34.25 40.80 -12.98
C GLN A 841 -33.86 39.34 -13.19
N GLY A 842 -32.68 39.06 -13.77
CA GLY A 842 -32.21 37.70 -14.00
C GLY A 842 -32.80 37.05 -15.25
N LYS A 843 -33.10 37.83 -16.30
CA LYS A 843 -33.49 37.31 -17.61
C LYS A 843 -32.27 36.73 -18.33
N VAL A 844 -32.32 35.47 -18.78
CA VAL A 844 -31.21 34.80 -19.50
C VAL A 844 -31.61 34.55 -20.95
N GLU A 845 -30.79 34.96 -21.91
CA GLU A 845 -31.08 34.87 -23.35
C GLU A 845 -29.93 34.19 -24.10
N PHE A 846 -30.25 33.14 -24.85
CA PHE A 846 -29.35 32.51 -25.81
C PHE A 846 -29.79 32.94 -27.21
N GLU A 847 -28.89 33.57 -27.97
CA GLU A 847 -29.14 34.05 -29.33
C GLU A 847 -28.17 33.38 -30.31
N ASN A 848 -28.70 32.47 -31.13
CA ASN A 848 -28.01 31.77 -32.21
C ASN A 848 -26.67 31.14 -31.79
N VAL A 849 -26.65 30.40 -30.68
CA VAL A 849 -25.41 29.90 -30.09
C VAL A 849 -24.87 28.67 -30.85
N PHE A 850 -23.59 28.76 -31.25
CA PHE A 850 -22.80 27.69 -31.87
C PHE A 850 -21.56 27.36 -31.04
N PHE A 851 -21.28 26.07 -30.83
CA PHE A 851 -20.13 25.64 -30.03
C PHE A 851 -19.60 24.26 -30.37
N SER A 852 -18.26 24.11 -30.34
CA SER A 852 -17.50 22.87 -30.49
C SER A 852 -16.29 22.84 -29.52
N TYR A 853 -16.04 21.70 -28.87
CA TYR A 853 -14.86 21.53 -27.98
C TYR A 853 -13.56 21.32 -28.75
N SER A 854 -13.64 20.71 -29.94
CA SER A 854 -12.50 20.46 -30.81
C SER A 854 -12.92 20.68 -32.26
N GLN A 855 -11.95 21.05 -33.10
CA GLN A 855 -12.19 21.32 -34.51
C GLN A 855 -12.78 20.07 -35.19
N GLY A 856 -13.96 20.23 -35.79
CA GLY A 856 -14.63 19.18 -36.58
C GLY A 856 -15.84 18.50 -35.94
N LYS A 857 -16.18 18.78 -34.67
CA LYS A 857 -17.40 18.24 -34.02
C LYS A 857 -18.22 19.32 -33.31
N GLU A 858 -19.21 19.85 -34.01
CA GLU A 858 -20.18 20.80 -33.44
C GLU A 858 -21.13 20.11 -32.46
N ILE A 859 -21.19 20.65 -31.24
CA ILE A 859 -22.04 20.14 -30.15
C ILE A 859 -23.34 20.93 -30.06
N LEU A 860 -23.30 22.26 -30.23
CA LEU A 860 -24.50 23.11 -30.29
C LEU A 860 -24.58 23.77 -31.67
N LYS A 861 -25.75 23.69 -32.29
CA LYS A 861 -26.04 24.17 -33.64
C LYS A 861 -27.25 25.08 -33.62
N ASP A 862 -27.05 26.39 -33.57
CA ASP A 862 -28.12 27.39 -33.59
C ASP A 862 -29.13 27.25 -32.42
N VAL A 863 -28.63 27.24 -31.19
CA VAL A 863 -29.50 27.17 -29.99
C VAL A 863 -29.95 28.56 -29.58
N SER A 864 -31.27 28.80 -29.60
CA SER A 864 -31.88 30.07 -29.20
C SER A 864 -33.08 29.89 -28.27
N PHE A 865 -33.02 30.46 -27.06
CA PHE A 865 -34.13 30.46 -26.09
C PHE A 865 -33.98 31.58 -25.04
N THR A 866 -35.07 31.87 -24.33
CA THR A 866 -35.10 32.88 -23.26
C THR A 866 -35.69 32.28 -21.99
N ALA A 867 -34.99 32.41 -20.88
CA ALA A 867 -35.50 32.16 -19.52
C ALA A 867 -35.90 33.49 -18.89
N LEU A 868 -37.18 33.62 -18.54
CA LEU A 868 -37.72 34.82 -17.89
C LEU A 868 -37.32 34.88 -16.39
N PRO A 869 -37.32 36.08 -15.79
CA PRO A 869 -37.11 36.26 -14.35
C PRO A 869 -37.98 35.32 -13.50
N GLY A 870 -37.35 34.52 -12.64
CA GLY A 870 -38.05 33.60 -11.73
C GLY A 870 -38.63 32.35 -12.40
N GLN A 871 -38.40 32.17 -13.71
CA GLN A 871 -38.88 31.01 -14.47
C GLN A 871 -37.93 29.82 -14.29
N THR A 872 -38.51 28.62 -14.22
CA THR A 872 -37.78 27.34 -14.26
C THR A 872 -37.80 26.76 -15.66
N VAL A 873 -36.63 26.67 -16.30
CA VAL A 873 -36.44 26.09 -17.63
C VAL A 873 -35.76 24.72 -17.51
N ALA A 874 -36.39 23.67 -18.04
CA ALA A 874 -35.86 22.32 -18.05
C ALA A 874 -35.23 21.97 -19.40
N LEU A 875 -34.07 21.30 -19.38
CA LEU A 875 -33.36 20.77 -20.55
C LEU A 875 -33.39 19.24 -20.53
N VAL A 876 -33.95 18.63 -21.59
CA VAL A 876 -34.04 17.16 -21.74
C VAL A 876 -33.58 16.70 -23.10
N GLY A 877 -33.18 15.45 -23.22
CA GLY A 877 -32.73 14.86 -24.48
C GLY A 877 -31.72 13.75 -24.27
N GLN A 878 -31.34 13.07 -25.35
CA GLN A 878 -30.41 11.93 -25.31
C GLN A 878 -29.03 12.33 -24.74
N SER A 879 -28.28 11.36 -24.25
CA SER A 879 -26.90 11.62 -23.81
C SER A 879 -26.07 12.14 -24.99
N GLY A 880 -25.27 13.19 -24.75
CA GLY A 880 -24.51 13.87 -25.80
C GLY A 880 -25.27 14.93 -26.61
N SER A 881 -26.54 15.24 -26.29
CA SER A 881 -27.32 16.27 -27.00
C SER A 881 -26.94 17.74 -26.70
N GLY A 882 -25.97 17.97 -25.80
CA GLY A 882 -25.46 19.32 -25.47
C GLY A 882 -26.00 19.97 -24.20
N LYS A 883 -26.76 19.25 -23.36
CA LYS A 883 -27.38 19.77 -22.11
C LYS A 883 -26.36 20.39 -21.14
N SER A 884 -25.36 19.63 -20.71
CA SER A 884 -24.33 20.13 -19.79
C SER A 884 -23.40 21.17 -20.46
N THR A 885 -23.29 21.17 -21.79
CA THR A 885 -22.58 22.22 -22.53
C THR A 885 -23.27 23.58 -22.39
N ILE A 886 -24.61 23.64 -22.37
CA ILE A 886 -25.36 24.88 -22.13
C ILE A 886 -25.05 25.45 -20.74
N ILE A 887 -25.02 24.60 -19.71
CA ILE A 887 -24.64 24.99 -18.33
C ILE A 887 -23.21 25.53 -18.32
N ARG A 888 -22.26 24.83 -18.94
CA ARG A 888 -20.84 25.22 -18.99
C ARG A 888 -20.62 26.56 -19.71
N LEU A 889 -21.36 26.82 -20.79
CA LEU A 889 -21.31 28.10 -21.51
C LEU A 889 -21.93 29.25 -20.70
N LEU A 890 -23.05 29.01 -20.02
CA LEU A 890 -23.68 30.02 -19.16
C LEU A 890 -22.80 30.39 -17.96
N PHE A 891 -22.09 29.42 -17.39
CA PHE A 891 -21.10 29.64 -16.33
C PHE A 891 -19.75 30.16 -16.86
N ARG A 892 -19.64 30.34 -18.19
CA ARG A 892 -18.46 30.82 -18.92
C ARG A 892 -17.20 30.03 -18.57
N PHE A 893 -17.30 28.69 -18.66
CA PHE A 893 -16.11 27.82 -18.75
C PHE A 893 -15.48 27.87 -20.13
N TYR A 894 -16.30 28.14 -21.16
CA TYR A 894 -15.88 28.33 -22.54
C TYR A 894 -16.62 29.55 -23.11
N ASP A 895 -16.00 30.26 -24.03
CA ASP A 895 -16.69 31.29 -24.82
C ASP A 895 -17.38 30.67 -26.04
N VAL A 896 -18.47 31.29 -26.50
CA VAL A 896 -19.23 30.82 -27.67
C VAL A 896 -18.47 31.12 -28.97
N GLN A 897 -18.55 30.22 -29.96
CA GLN A 897 -17.90 30.40 -31.26
C GLN A 897 -18.77 31.20 -32.24
N GLY A 898 -20.08 31.17 -32.05
CA GLY A 898 -21.07 31.96 -32.79
C GLY A 898 -22.28 32.25 -31.92
N GLY A 899 -22.95 33.37 -32.19
CA GLY A 899 -24.05 33.88 -31.38
C GLY A 899 -23.58 34.62 -30.12
N CYS A 900 -24.49 34.81 -29.17
CA CYS A 900 -24.15 35.37 -27.85
C CYS A 900 -25.12 34.90 -26.76
N ILE A 901 -24.66 34.97 -25.50
CA ILE A 901 -25.47 34.68 -24.31
C ILE A 901 -25.56 35.98 -23.50
N LYS A 902 -26.77 36.39 -23.14
CA LYS A 902 -27.02 37.63 -22.40
C LYS A 902 -27.73 37.37 -21.07
N ILE A 903 -27.36 38.12 -20.04
CA ILE A 903 -28.08 38.21 -18.77
C ILE A 903 -28.53 39.66 -18.59
N ASP A 904 -29.84 39.89 -18.44
CA ASP A 904 -30.44 41.24 -18.37
C ASP A 904 -29.94 42.17 -19.50
N SER A 905 -29.92 41.63 -20.73
CA SER A 905 -29.43 42.28 -21.96
C SER A 905 -27.93 42.62 -22.00
N GLN A 906 -27.13 42.14 -21.04
CA GLN A 906 -25.66 42.24 -21.04
C GLN A 906 -25.03 40.94 -21.53
N ASP A 907 -24.17 41.03 -22.54
CA ASP A 907 -23.40 39.89 -23.07
C ASP A 907 -22.41 39.37 -22.02
N ILE A 908 -22.48 38.08 -21.69
CA ILE A 908 -21.64 37.48 -20.64
C ILE A 908 -20.16 37.42 -21.02
N SER A 909 -19.82 37.48 -22.31
CA SER A 909 -18.42 37.54 -22.79
C SER A 909 -17.72 38.85 -22.41
N LYS A 910 -18.50 39.93 -22.19
CA LYS A 910 -18.00 41.29 -21.94
C LYS A 910 -18.00 41.68 -20.46
N VAL A 911 -18.37 40.77 -19.57
CA VAL A 911 -18.40 40.99 -18.12
C VAL A 911 -17.35 40.13 -17.42
N LYS A 912 -16.90 40.58 -16.25
CA LYS A 912 -15.93 39.84 -15.45
C LYS A 912 -16.47 38.48 -15.00
N GLN A 913 -15.70 37.42 -15.18
CA GLN A 913 -16.07 36.05 -14.78
C GLN A 913 -16.45 35.96 -13.30
N SER A 914 -15.67 36.58 -12.41
CA SER A 914 -15.94 36.55 -10.96
C SER A 914 -17.28 37.22 -10.60
N SER A 915 -17.65 38.28 -11.31
CA SER A 915 -18.93 38.96 -11.11
C SER A 915 -20.10 38.13 -11.65
N LEU A 916 -19.92 37.45 -12.78
CA LEU A 916 -20.91 36.54 -13.36
C LEU A 916 -21.16 35.34 -12.44
N ARG A 917 -20.09 34.64 -12.06
CA ARG A 917 -20.12 33.43 -11.23
C ARG A 917 -20.62 33.69 -9.80
N ALA A 918 -20.49 34.91 -9.29
CA ALA A 918 -21.09 35.28 -8.01
C ALA A 918 -22.63 35.22 -8.03
N HIS A 919 -23.26 35.50 -9.16
CA HIS A 919 -24.73 35.50 -9.30
C HIS A 919 -25.31 34.12 -9.65
N ILE A 920 -24.46 33.16 -10.02
CA ILE A 920 -24.86 31.82 -10.48
C ILE A 920 -24.44 30.77 -9.45
N GLY A 921 -25.34 29.90 -9.02
CA GLY A 921 -25.02 28.69 -8.26
C GLY A 921 -25.23 27.45 -9.09
N VAL A 922 -24.39 26.44 -8.87
CA VAL A 922 -24.45 25.17 -9.61
C VAL A 922 -24.51 24.02 -8.61
N VAL A 923 -25.50 23.14 -8.79
CA VAL A 923 -25.51 21.80 -8.17
C VAL A 923 -25.11 20.81 -9.26
N PRO A 924 -23.84 20.35 -9.29
CA PRO A 924 -23.36 19.46 -10.33
C PRO A 924 -23.89 18.03 -10.16
N GLN A 925 -23.84 17.25 -11.24
CA GLN A 925 -24.19 15.83 -11.26
C GLN A 925 -23.33 15.05 -10.26
N ASP A 926 -22.00 15.18 -10.39
CA ASP A 926 -21.03 14.60 -9.48
C ASP A 926 -20.54 15.67 -8.48
N THR A 927 -21.05 15.60 -7.25
CA THR A 927 -20.56 16.46 -6.18
C THR A 927 -19.20 15.99 -5.68
N VAL A 928 -18.17 16.80 -5.89
CA VAL A 928 -16.86 16.58 -5.30
C VAL A 928 -16.70 17.39 -4.01
N LEU A 929 -16.26 16.70 -2.95
CA LEU A 929 -15.94 17.28 -1.66
C LEU A 929 -14.42 17.27 -1.47
N PHE A 930 -13.88 18.35 -0.91
CA PHE A 930 -12.47 18.44 -0.54
C PHE A 930 -12.20 17.49 0.63
N ASN A 931 -10.97 17.01 0.74
CA ASN A 931 -10.56 16.11 1.83
C ASN A 931 -10.43 16.89 3.16
N ASP A 932 -11.59 17.25 3.72
CA ASP A 932 -11.74 18.07 4.93
C ASP A 932 -12.97 17.62 5.74
N ASN A 933 -13.28 18.27 6.86
CA ASN A 933 -14.50 17.96 7.62
C ASN A 933 -15.79 18.39 6.86
N ILE A 934 -16.96 17.92 7.31
CA ILE A 934 -18.26 18.27 6.71
C ILE A 934 -18.53 19.78 6.84
N ARG A 935 -18.19 20.39 7.98
CA ARG A 935 -18.38 21.82 8.27
C ARG A 935 -17.73 22.71 7.23
N ASP A 936 -16.44 22.50 6.98
CA ASP A 936 -15.60 23.27 6.06
C ASP A 936 -15.98 22.97 4.61
N ASN A 937 -16.41 21.74 4.33
CA ASN A 937 -16.99 21.42 3.04
C ASN A 937 -18.29 22.21 2.79
N ILE A 938 -19.21 22.37 3.75
CA ILE A 938 -20.41 23.21 3.56
C ILE A 938 -20.02 24.70 3.48
N ARG A 939 -19.15 25.16 4.39
CA ARG A 939 -18.60 26.53 4.43
C ARG A 939 -17.93 26.92 3.12
N TYR A 940 -17.42 25.97 2.34
CA TYR A 940 -16.87 26.22 1.01
C TYR A 940 -17.83 27.00 0.09
N GLY A 941 -19.15 26.87 0.29
CA GLY A 941 -20.16 27.65 -0.43
C GLY A 941 -20.04 29.17 -0.25
N ARG A 942 -19.59 29.60 0.94
CA ARG A 942 -19.24 30.99 1.27
C ARG A 942 -18.27 30.97 2.44
N VAL A 943 -16.97 31.10 2.15
CA VAL A 943 -15.88 30.92 3.12
C VAL A 943 -16.00 31.82 4.36
N THR A 944 -16.60 33.01 4.21
CA THR A 944 -16.81 33.98 5.30
C THR A 944 -18.00 33.66 6.20
N ALA A 945 -18.73 32.56 5.96
CA ALA A 945 -19.91 32.18 6.73
C ALA A 945 -19.56 31.70 8.14
N SER A 946 -20.37 32.14 9.10
CA SER A 946 -20.31 31.68 10.49
C SER A 946 -20.77 30.23 10.63
N ASP A 947 -20.40 29.57 11.73
CA ASP A 947 -20.88 28.21 12.05
C ASP A 947 -22.40 28.10 12.05
N LEU A 948 -23.10 29.13 12.55
CA LEU A 948 -24.57 29.17 12.58
C LEU A 948 -25.16 29.19 11.17
N GLU A 949 -24.62 30.00 10.26
CA GLU A 949 -25.10 30.04 8.87
C GLU A 949 -24.84 28.71 8.14
N VAL A 950 -23.74 28.02 8.46
CA VAL A 950 -23.43 26.68 7.94
C VAL A 950 -24.45 25.65 8.43
N GLU A 951 -24.83 25.71 9.70
CA GLU A 951 -25.85 24.84 10.29
C GLU A 951 -27.25 25.14 9.71
N GLU A 952 -27.64 26.40 9.58
CA GLU A 952 -28.89 26.81 8.94
C GLU A 952 -28.98 26.32 7.49
N ALA A 953 -27.89 26.42 6.73
CA ALA A 953 -27.82 25.90 5.36
C ALA A 953 -27.96 24.36 5.32
N ALA A 954 -27.38 23.65 6.29
CA ALA A 954 -27.52 22.20 6.42
C ALA A 954 -28.95 21.76 6.82
N ILE A 955 -29.63 22.54 7.65
CA ILE A 955 -31.05 22.32 8.00
C ILE A 955 -31.92 22.53 6.75
N ALA A 956 -31.70 23.63 6.03
CA ALA A 956 -32.44 23.94 4.82
C ALA A 956 -32.23 22.90 3.70
N ALA A 957 -31.08 22.21 3.68
CA ALA A 957 -30.75 21.11 2.78
C ALA A 957 -31.14 19.71 3.29
N ASP A 958 -31.85 19.61 4.42
CA ASP A 958 -32.31 18.34 5.02
C ASP A 958 -31.16 17.34 5.29
N ILE A 959 -30.02 17.84 5.78
CA ILE A 959 -28.84 17.02 6.14
C ILE A 959 -28.36 17.24 7.57
N HIS A 960 -28.78 18.29 8.27
CA HIS A 960 -28.37 18.58 9.65
C HIS A 960 -28.57 17.38 10.59
N ASP A 961 -29.77 16.81 10.64
CA ASP A 961 -30.08 15.69 11.53
C ASP A 961 -29.19 14.49 11.23
N LYS A 962 -28.89 14.25 9.94
CA LYS A 962 -27.99 13.19 9.52
C LYS A 962 -26.54 13.46 9.95
N ILE A 963 -26.07 14.71 9.82
CA ILE A 963 -24.74 15.11 10.27
C ILE A 963 -24.58 14.86 11.77
N MET A 964 -25.60 15.20 12.55
CA MET A 964 -25.61 14.97 14.01
C MET A 964 -25.61 13.47 14.39
N THR A 965 -25.95 12.56 13.47
CA THR A 965 -25.79 11.12 13.69
C THR A 965 -24.37 10.60 13.51
N PHE A 966 -23.47 11.36 12.87
CA PHE A 966 -22.07 10.95 12.76
C PHE A 966 -21.34 11.09 14.10
N PRO A 967 -20.35 10.21 14.40
CA PRO A 967 -19.64 10.21 15.68
C PRO A 967 -19.00 11.56 16.06
N GLU A 968 -18.54 12.32 15.07
CA GLU A 968 -17.89 13.63 15.25
C GLU A 968 -18.77 14.78 14.76
N GLY A 969 -20.04 14.52 14.43
CA GLY A 969 -20.97 15.52 13.91
C GLY A 969 -20.40 16.26 12.69
N TYR A 970 -20.39 17.59 12.76
CA TYR A 970 -19.84 18.48 11.73
C TYR A 970 -18.33 18.37 11.52
N GLU A 971 -17.58 17.86 12.51
CA GLU A 971 -16.12 17.67 12.42
C GLU A 971 -15.73 16.36 11.71
N THR A 972 -16.72 15.54 11.36
CA THR A 972 -16.50 14.27 10.66
C THR A 972 -15.74 14.50 9.34
N GLN A 973 -14.59 13.86 9.19
CA GLN A 973 -13.79 13.91 7.97
C GLN A 973 -14.49 13.17 6.83
N VAL A 974 -14.68 13.81 5.66
CA VAL A 974 -15.41 13.21 4.52
C VAL A 974 -14.53 12.28 3.67
N GLY A 975 -13.20 12.40 3.78
CA GLY A 975 -12.23 11.66 2.97
C GLY A 975 -12.09 12.21 1.54
N GLU A 976 -11.13 11.68 0.78
CA GLU A 976 -10.87 12.11 -0.60
C GLU A 976 -12.14 11.98 -1.46
N ARG A 977 -12.54 13.08 -2.13
CA ARG A 977 -13.78 13.18 -2.92
C ARG A 977 -15.04 12.78 -2.15
N GLY A 978 -15.04 12.89 -0.82
CA GLY A 978 -16.17 12.60 0.06
C GLY A 978 -16.51 11.12 0.22
N LEU A 979 -15.58 10.19 0.01
CA LEU A 979 -15.81 8.73 0.03
C LEU A 979 -16.61 8.20 1.23
N LYS A 980 -16.58 8.88 2.38
CA LYS A 980 -17.32 8.46 3.60
C LYS A 980 -18.80 8.84 3.61
N LEU A 981 -19.27 9.62 2.64
CA LEU A 981 -20.67 10.00 2.48
C LEU A 981 -21.32 9.24 1.32
N SER A 982 -22.58 8.85 1.49
CA SER A 982 -23.40 8.30 0.41
C SER A 982 -23.66 9.35 -0.69
N GLY A 983 -24.04 8.90 -1.88
CA GLY A 983 -24.35 9.81 -3.01
C GLY A 983 -25.37 10.89 -2.64
N GLY A 984 -26.45 10.53 -1.94
CA GLY A 984 -27.47 11.49 -1.49
C GLY A 984 -27.04 12.42 -0.36
N GLU A 985 -26.09 12.00 0.47
CA GLU A 985 -25.49 12.89 1.47
C GLU A 985 -24.56 13.91 0.79
N LYS A 986 -23.71 13.47 -0.15
CA LYS A 986 -22.87 14.39 -0.94
C LYS A 986 -23.72 15.45 -1.65
N GLN A 987 -24.81 15.02 -2.27
CA GLN A 987 -25.69 15.90 -3.03
C GLN A 987 -26.38 16.93 -2.12
N ARG A 988 -26.80 16.53 -0.91
CA ARG A 988 -27.31 17.47 0.09
C ARG A 988 -26.24 18.44 0.62
N VAL A 989 -24.99 18.02 0.74
CA VAL A 989 -23.87 18.94 1.02
C VAL A 989 -23.72 19.97 -0.11
N ALA A 990 -23.84 19.58 -1.39
CA ALA A 990 -23.82 20.53 -2.51
C ALA A 990 -25.01 21.50 -2.48
N ILE A 991 -26.20 21.02 -2.11
CA ILE A 991 -27.39 21.86 -1.93
C ILE A 991 -27.15 22.85 -0.78
N ALA A 992 -26.62 22.40 0.35
CA ALA A 992 -26.26 23.26 1.47
C ALA A 992 -25.24 24.35 1.05
N ARG A 993 -24.20 23.99 0.29
CA ARG A 993 -23.25 24.96 -0.28
C ARG A 993 -23.94 26.00 -1.17
N THR A 994 -24.87 25.56 -2.02
CA THR A 994 -25.61 26.44 -2.93
C THR A 994 -26.58 27.36 -2.19
N ILE A 995 -27.23 26.86 -1.13
CA ILE A 995 -28.06 27.66 -0.21
C ILE A 995 -27.20 28.73 0.46
N LEU A 996 -26.04 28.33 1.00
CA LEU A 996 -25.13 29.21 1.71
C LEU A 996 -24.53 30.30 0.80
N LYS A 997 -24.31 29.98 -0.48
CA LYS A 997 -23.89 30.94 -1.52
C LYS A 997 -24.99 31.95 -1.86
N ALA A 998 -26.27 31.57 -1.71
CA ALA A 998 -27.45 32.39 -1.99
C ALA A 998 -27.46 33.08 -3.39
N PRO A 999 -27.28 32.33 -4.49
CA PRO A 999 -27.22 32.87 -5.86
C PRO A 999 -28.60 33.31 -6.38
N GLN A 1000 -28.65 34.24 -7.33
CA GLN A 1000 -29.90 34.65 -7.98
C GLN A 1000 -30.29 33.80 -9.20
N ILE A 1001 -29.32 33.12 -9.82
CA ILE A 1001 -29.53 32.18 -10.92
C ILE A 1001 -29.04 30.80 -10.46
N ILE A 1002 -29.83 29.75 -10.67
CA ILE A 1002 -29.50 28.39 -10.23
C ILE A 1002 -29.43 27.45 -11.42
N LEU A 1003 -28.35 26.68 -11.50
CA LEU A 1003 -28.16 25.62 -12.48
C LEU A 1003 -28.14 24.28 -11.75
N LEU A 1004 -29.03 23.38 -12.12
CA LEU A 1004 -29.08 22.01 -11.59
C LEU A 1004 -28.68 21.05 -12.72
N ASP A 1005 -27.56 20.35 -12.58
CA ASP A 1005 -27.13 19.34 -13.54
C ASP A 1005 -27.40 17.95 -12.97
N GLU A 1006 -28.51 17.31 -13.38
CA GLU A 1006 -28.89 15.96 -12.96
C GLU A 1006 -28.85 15.71 -11.44
N ALA A 1007 -29.30 16.68 -10.65
CA ALA A 1007 -29.19 16.71 -9.19
C ALA A 1007 -29.97 15.61 -8.41
N THR A 1008 -30.53 14.59 -9.08
CA THR A 1008 -31.17 13.42 -8.43
C THR A 1008 -30.85 12.06 -9.07
N SER A 1009 -29.97 12.00 -10.08
CA SER A 1009 -29.80 10.79 -10.92
C SER A 1009 -29.22 9.57 -10.18
N ALA A 1010 -28.55 9.76 -9.05
CA ALA A 1010 -27.86 8.71 -8.26
C ALA A 1010 -28.61 8.24 -7.00
N LEU A 1011 -29.92 8.49 -6.89
CA LEU A 1011 -30.67 8.34 -5.62
C LEU A 1011 -31.82 7.33 -5.68
N ASP A 1012 -32.13 6.76 -4.51
CA ASP A 1012 -33.33 5.99 -4.24
C ASP A 1012 -34.59 6.88 -4.19
N THR A 1013 -35.75 6.30 -4.47
CA THR A 1013 -37.02 7.02 -4.66
C THR A 1013 -37.47 7.83 -3.43
N GLN A 1014 -37.11 7.40 -2.21
CA GLN A 1014 -37.48 8.10 -0.98
C GLN A 1014 -36.56 9.31 -0.74
N THR A 1015 -35.25 9.14 -0.88
CA THR A 1015 -34.27 10.24 -0.78
C THR A 1015 -34.46 11.27 -1.90
N GLU A 1016 -34.86 10.85 -3.10
CA GLU A 1016 -35.16 11.73 -4.23
C GLU A 1016 -36.28 12.73 -3.92
N ARG A 1017 -37.38 12.29 -3.29
CA ARG A 1017 -38.50 13.19 -2.93
C ARG A 1017 -38.09 14.28 -1.94
N ASN A 1018 -37.27 13.93 -0.94
CA ASN A 1018 -36.79 14.89 0.05
C ASN A 1018 -35.83 15.92 -0.56
N ILE A 1019 -34.95 15.47 -1.47
CA ILE A 1019 -34.03 16.35 -2.19
C ILE A 1019 -34.79 17.25 -3.16
N GLN A 1020 -35.81 16.76 -3.85
CA GLN A 1020 -36.69 17.57 -4.69
C GLN A 1020 -37.41 18.67 -3.89
N ALA A 1021 -37.91 18.36 -2.69
CA ALA A 1021 -38.50 19.37 -1.81
C ALA A 1021 -37.50 20.45 -1.40
N SER A 1022 -36.24 20.08 -1.15
CA SER A 1022 -35.17 21.03 -0.81
C SER A 1022 -34.77 21.87 -2.03
N LEU A 1023 -34.59 21.26 -3.20
CA LEU A 1023 -34.29 21.94 -4.46
C LEU A 1023 -35.40 22.93 -4.88
N GLY A 1024 -36.67 22.56 -4.68
CA GLY A 1024 -37.81 23.44 -4.93
C GLY A 1024 -37.77 24.72 -4.08
N LYS A 1025 -37.35 24.62 -2.80
CA LYS A 1025 -37.14 25.81 -1.94
C LYS A 1025 -35.99 26.67 -2.44
N VAL A 1026 -34.92 26.06 -2.94
CA VAL A 1026 -33.76 26.79 -3.47
C VAL A 1026 -34.10 27.52 -4.77
N CYS A 1027 -34.89 26.91 -5.65
CA CYS A 1027 -35.27 27.49 -6.94
C CYS A 1027 -36.41 28.53 -6.84
N ALA A 1028 -37.13 28.60 -5.72
CA ALA A 1028 -38.24 29.52 -5.54
C ALA A 1028 -37.81 30.99 -5.73
N ASN A 1029 -38.55 31.74 -6.54
CA ASN A 1029 -38.30 33.15 -6.88
C ASN A 1029 -36.94 33.42 -7.56
N ARG A 1030 -36.32 32.42 -8.18
CA ARG A 1030 -35.02 32.53 -8.85
C ARG A 1030 -35.08 31.92 -10.24
N THR A 1031 -34.37 32.53 -11.20
CA THR A 1031 -34.27 31.99 -12.54
C THR A 1031 -33.47 30.69 -12.48
N SER A 1032 -34.08 29.58 -12.89
CA SER A 1032 -33.51 28.24 -12.69
C SER A 1032 -33.44 27.48 -14.00
N ILE A 1033 -32.29 26.85 -14.28
CA ILE A 1033 -32.10 25.96 -15.44
C ILE A 1033 -31.79 24.57 -14.91
N VAL A 1034 -32.62 23.59 -15.27
CA VAL A 1034 -32.56 22.23 -14.74
C VAL A 1034 -32.30 21.24 -15.87
N VAL A 1035 -31.19 20.54 -15.83
CA VAL A 1035 -30.92 19.39 -16.71
C VAL A 1035 -31.45 18.15 -16.02
N ALA A 1036 -32.38 17.46 -16.68
CA ALA A 1036 -33.03 16.29 -16.13
C ALA A 1036 -32.77 15.03 -16.95
N HIS A 1037 -32.35 13.98 -16.25
CA HIS A 1037 -32.33 12.61 -16.76
C HIS A 1037 -33.58 11.82 -16.37
N ARG A 1038 -34.19 12.13 -15.21
CA ARG A 1038 -35.49 11.61 -14.76
C ARG A 1038 -36.56 12.66 -15.04
N LEU A 1039 -37.51 12.35 -15.93
CA LEU A 1039 -38.53 13.32 -16.35
C LEU A 1039 -39.49 13.70 -15.23
N SER A 1040 -39.59 12.89 -14.17
CA SER A 1040 -40.37 13.18 -12.96
C SER A 1040 -39.96 14.46 -12.24
N THR A 1041 -38.71 14.90 -12.42
CA THR A 1041 -38.12 16.06 -11.75
C THR A 1041 -38.46 17.41 -12.39
N ILE A 1042 -39.01 17.38 -13.61
CA ILE A 1042 -39.26 18.57 -14.43
C ILE A 1042 -40.74 18.74 -14.80
N ILE A 1043 -41.63 17.94 -14.21
CA ILE A 1043 -43.08 18.05 -14.43
C ILE A 1043 -43.56 19.48 -14.08
N GLY A 1044 -43.01 20.05 -13.01
CA GLY A 1044 -43.33 21.40 -12.54
C GLY A 1044 -42.52 22.52 -13.19
N ALA A 1045 -41.77 22.27 -14.27
CA ALA A 1045 -41.02 23.32 -14.96
C ALA A 1045 -41.96 24.17 -15.83
N ASP A 1046 -41.77 25.49 -15.81
CA ASP A 1046 -42.57 26.44 -16.59
C ASP A 1046 -42.32 26.31 -18.10
N LEU A 1047 -41.11 25.88 -18.49
CA LEU A 1047 -40.72 25.66 -19.88
C LEU A 1047 -39.79 24.46 -19.99
N ILE A 1048 -40.12 23.51 -20.84
CA ILE A 1048 -39.28 22.35 -21.15
C ILE A 1048 -38.74 22.51 -22.57
N LEU A 1049 -37.42 22.36 -22.73
CA LEU A 1049 -36.70 22.37 -24.01
C LEU A 1049 -36.13 20.98 -24.27
N VAL A 1050 -36.57 20.36 -25.38
CA VAL A 1050 -36.09 19.05 -25.82
C VAL A 1050 -34.95 19.24 -26.82
N LEU A 1051 -33.75 18.77 -26.46
CA LEU A 1051 -32.55 18.82 -27.28
C LEU A 1051 -32.30 17.51 -28.02
N SER A 1052 -32.11 17.60 -29.34
CA SER A 1052 -31.66 16.52 -30.21
C SER A 1052 -30.55 17.02 -31.13
N ASP A 1053 -29.45 16.28 -31.23
CA ASP A 1053 -28.33 16.55 -32.14
C ASP A 1053 -27.77 18.00 -32.09
N GLY A 1054 -27.83 18.63 -30.91
CA GLY A 1054 -27.34 19.98 -30.67
C GLY A 1054 -28.33 21.11 -31.00
N GLN A 1055 -29.60 20.78 -31.27
CA GLN A 1055 -30.68 21.74 -31.60
C GLN A 1055 -31.89 21.57 -30.67
N ILE A 1056 -32.71 22.62 -30.54
CA ILE A 1056 -33.99 22.54 -29.81
C ILE A 1056 -35.07 21.98 -30.74
N ALA A 1057 -35.48 20.74 -30.51
CA ALA A 1057 -36.50 20.04 -31.28
C ALA A 1057 -37.93 20.43 -30.85
N GLU A 1058 -38.18 20.54 -29.54
CA GLU A 1058 -39.50 20.85 -28.99
C GLU A 1058 -39.41 21.86 -27.84
N ARG A 1059 -40.48 22.64 -27.66
CA ARG A 1059 -40.64 23.60 -26.55
C ARG A 1059 -42.10 23.64 -26.08
N GLY A 1060 -42.31 23.71 -24.77
CA GLY A 1060 -43.64 23.84 -24.15
C GLY A 1060 -43.66 23.39 -22.69
N GLY A 1061 -44.84 23.44 -22.07
CA GLY A 1061 -45.07 22.84 -20.75
C GLY A 1061 -45.24 21.31 -20.81
N HIS A 1062 -45.24 20.65 -19.64
CA HIS A 1062 -45.41 19.20 -19.55
C HIS A 1062 -46.69 18.69 -20.24
N GLU A 1063 -47.84 19.27 -19.89
CA GLU A 1063 -49.15 18.87 -20.45
C GLU A 1063 -49.23 19.15 -21.96
N GLU A 1064 -48.66 20.27 -22.41
CA GLU A 1064 -48.64 20.66 -23.82
C GLU A 1064 -47.80 19.72 -24.68
N LEU A 1065 -46.63 19.30 -24.17
CA LEU A 1065 -45.73 18.39 -24.88
C LEU A 1065 -46.25 16.95 -24.91
N LEU A 1066 -46.94 16.52 -23.85
CA LEU A 1066 -47.65 15.22 -23.86
C LEU A 1066 -48.80 15.21 -24.88
N ALA A 1067 -49.59 16.28 -24.94
CA ALA A 1067 -50.69 16.40 -25.90
C ALA A 1067 -50.22 16.42 -27.37
N LYS A 1068 -49.00 16.90 -27.62
CA LYS A 1068 -48.38 16.91 -28.97
C LYS A 1068 -47.92 15.52 -29.43
N GLY A 1069 -47.75 14.55 -28.53
CA GLY A 1069 -47.32 13.18 -28.88
C GLY A 1069 -45.94 13.11 -29.55
N GLY A 1070 -45.05 14.05 -29.24
CA GLY A 1070 -43.71 14.17 -29.83
C GLY A 1070 -42.62 13.42 -29.07
N MET A 1071 -41.35 13.81 -29.30
CA MET A 1071 -40.16 13.19 -28.71
C MET A 1071 -40.19 13.21 -27.17
N TYR A 1072 -40.73 14.27 -26.56
CA TYR A 1072 -40.95 14.32 -25.10
C TYR A 1072 -41.89 13.21 -24.60
N SER A 1073 -43.02 13.00 -25.28
CA SER A 1073 -44.02 11.98 -24.92
C SER A 1073 -43.44 10.57 -25.03
N ASP A 1074 -42.65 10.30 -26.06
CA ASP A 1074 -41.97 9.01 -26.24
C ASP A 1074 -40.97 8.72 -25.10
N MET A 1075 -40.20 9.73 -24.69
CA MET A 1075 -39.27 9.59 -23.56
C MET A 1075 -40.03 9.35 -22.25
N TRP A 1076 -41.17 10.02 -22.06
CA TRP A 1076 -42.04 9.85 -20.90
C TRP A 1076 -42.61 8.43 -20.80
N MET A 1077 -43.20 7.90 -21.88
CA MET A 1077 -43.76 6.55 -21.90
C MET A 1077 -42.70 5.46 -21.65
N LYS A 1078 -41.49 5.63 -22.21
CA LYS A 1078 -40.37 4.70 -21.99
C LYS A 1078 -39.91 4.67 -20.53
N GLN A 1079 -39.86 5.81 -19.85
CA GLN A 1079 -39.50 5.84 -18.43
C GLN A 1079 -40.58 5.22 -17.53
N GLN A 1080 -41.86 5.36 -17.90
CA GLN A 1080 -42.98 4.78 -17.15
C GLN A 1080 -43.01 3.25 -17.27
N GLN A 1081 -42.76 2.70 -18.47
CA GLN A 1081 -42.65 1.24 -18.67
C GLN A 1081 -41.48 0.63 -17.88
N ALA A 1082 -40.35 1.33 -17.76
CA ALA A 1082 -39.20 0.87 -16.98
C ALA A 1082 -39.48 0.86 -15.47
N GLN A 1083 -40.25 1.83 -14.95
CA GLN A 1083 -40.66 1.87 -13.55
C GLN A 1083 -41.68 0.77 -13.20
N ASP A 1084 -42.61 0.46 -14.11
CA ASP A 1084 -43.60 -0.61 -13.89
C ASP A 1084 -42.95 -2.00 -13.90
N SER A 1085 -41.92 -2.25 -14.74
CA SER A 1085 -41.19 -3.51 -14.75
C SER A 1085 -40.39 -3.79 -13.47
N ASP A 1086 -39.81 -2.75 -12.85
CA ASP A 1086 -39.08 -2.90 -11.58
C ASP A 1086 -40.05 -3.20 -10.42
N SER A 1087 -41.24 -2.58 -10.41
CA SER A 1087 -42.27 -2.82 -9.38
C SER A 1087 -42.93 -4.21 -9.45
N ALA A 1088 -43.07 -4.78 -10.65
CA ALA A 1088 -43.60 -6.14 -10.83
C ALA A 1088 -42.63 -7.22 -10.31
N SER A 1089 -41.32 -7.01 -10.45
CA SER A 1089 -40.28 -7.95 -9.98
C SER A 1089 -40.22 -8.08 -8.45
N ASP A 1090 -40.56 -7.02 -7.72
CA ASP A 1090 -40.61 -7.01 -6.25
C ASP A 1090 -41.89 -7.68 -5.69
N SER A 1091 -42.98 -7.71 -6.48
CA SER A 1091 -44.24 -8.36 -6.09
C SER A 1091 -44.24 -9.88 -6.32
N GLU A 1092 -43.65 -10.38 -7.41
CA GLU A 1092 -43.56 -11.82 -7.69
C GLU A 1092 -42.63 -12.58 -6.73
N THR A 1093 -41.71 -11.88 -6.06
CA THR A 1093 -40.77 -12.50 -5.11
C THR A 1093 -41.38 -12.72 -3.72
N LYS A 1094 -42.53 -12.10 -3.41
CA LYS A 1094 -43.27 -12.29 -2.15
C LYS A 1094 -44.29 -13.43 -2.19
N ASP A 1095 -44.92 -13.69 -3.33
CA ASP A 1095 -45.96 -14.74 -3.44
C ASP A 1095 -45.43 -16.15 -3.79
N ARG A 1096 -44.15 -16.31 -4.13
CA ARG A 1096 -43.56 -17.63 -4.42
C ARG A 1096 -42.91 -18.35 -3.23
N LYS A 1097 -42.95 -17.81 -2.01
CA LYS A 1097 -42.33 -18.45 -0.82
C LYS A 1097 -43.28 -19.28 0.05
N SER A 1098 -44.56 -19.37 -0.27
CA SER A 1098 -45.56 -20.09 0.55
C SER A 1098 -45.99 -21.46 0.02
N GLU A 1099 -45.54 -21.94 -1.14
CA GLU A 1099 -45.85 -23.31 -1.57
C GLU A 1099 -44.66 -24.11 -2.13
N LYS A 1100 -44.34 -25.18 -1.39
CA LYS A 1100 -43.73 -26.46 -1.80
C LYS A 1100 -42.27 -26.48 -2.28
N LEU A 1101 -41.44 -27.18 -1.51
CA LEU A 1101 -40.35 -28.00 -2.02
C LEU A 1101 -40.28 -29.33 -1.24
N GLN A 1102 -40.99 -30.34 -1.76
CA GLN A 1102 -40.53 -31.72 -1.69
C GLN A 1102 -39.44 -31.91 -2.77
N PRO A 1103 -38.44 -32.78 -2.54
CA PRO A 1103 -37.32 -32.94 -3.46
C PRO A 1103 -37.69 -33.84 -4.64
N PRO A 1104 -37.27 -33.56 -5.89
CA PRO A 1104 -37.36 -34.53 -6.96
C PRO A 1104 -36.14 -35.45 -6.96
N ALA A 1105 -36.43 -36.72 -7.17
CA ALA A 1105 -35.50 -37.82 -7.35
C ALA A 1105 -34.85 -37.82 -8.75
N SER A 1106 -33.72 -38.50 -8.81
CA SER A 1106 -32.95 -38.91 -9.98
C SER A 1106 -33.77 -39.48 -11.15
N THR A 1107 -33.44 -39.10 -12.40
CA THR A 1107 -33.38 -40.03 -13.55
C THR A 1107 -32.67 -39.41 -14.77
N THR A 1108 -31.51 -40.02 -15.08
CA THR A 1108 -30.97 -40.47 -16.38
C THR A 1108 -31.47 -39.92 -17.73
N THR A 1109 -30.47 -39.65 -18.61
CA THR A 1109 -30.30 -39.98 -20.05
C THR A 1109 -30.22 -38.86 -21.11
N ASN A 1110 -29.02 -38.80 -21.71
CA ASN A 1110 -28.66 -38.70 -23.14
C ASN A 1110 -29.34 -37.66 -24.05
N LYS A 1111 -28.54 -36.74 -24.62
CA LYS A 1111 -27.99 -36.84 -26.00
C LYS A 1111 -27.21 -35.58 -26.43
N SER A 1112 -25.96 -35.80 -26.86
CA SER A 1112 -25.22 -35.16 -27.97
C SER A 1112 -25.52 -33.71 -28.37
N HIS A 1113 -24.57 -32.79 -28.14
CA HIS A 1113 -23.56 -32.38 -29.13
C HIS A 1113 -22.44 -31.57 -28.48
#